data_AF-K7WKF4-F1
#
_entry.id   AF-K7WKF4-F1
#
_cell.length_a   1.000
_cell.length_b   1.000
_cell.length_c   1.000
_cell.angle_alpha   90.00
_cell.angle_beta   90.00
_cell.angle_gamma   90.00
#
_symmetry.space_group_name_H-M   'P 1'
#
loop_
_entity.id
_entity.type
_entity.pdbx_description
1 polymer ?
#
loop_
_entity_poly.entity_id
_entity_poly.type
_entity_poly.pdbx_seq_one_letter_code
_entity_poly.pdbx_strand_id
1 'polypeptide(L)'
;MFDGSEKSFDSSLSGLGNSSTYLDKDPLSSSLTEYSSQQLPSLNAPLDYAGNTRSKARNVGTLTGSQLFTDWVGSADTNDYYKFNVGTQSNFSLNLTGLSADADVKLLNSSGGVISTSENGGTTSESINSQLSAGTYYVRVYRYSGDTNYSLSLTATALPVDNAGNTLATARAVGTLTATQSFSDWVGSADTNDYYSFNVGTQSNFSLNLTGLSADADVQLLNSSGGYISSSENGGATSESITSQLSAGTYYVQVYQYSGDTNYSLSLTATALPVDNAGNTLATARDVGALTATQSFSDWVGSVDIDDYYSFNVTTPSNVNLNLTGLSADVDLYLLDGSGTVISSSIYGTTSESITSQLSAGTYYARVNRYSGDTTYSLSLNATEVTPTPTPTPTPTPTPTPTPTPTDWYTQNLVDAQITTLTRSLAADGNLSRNDMIAIFRDAKDGSVIDASELTDLRTLVSNSTLFTMADSVKVLSNKIANSDAANTRSGFGNLFADSSDTQMENLIGKWFLGTDRPDTGYIYSYASGSLFQNGASADDIYQGAVGDCYYVATLASIAQEKPEYIQNMFTDNGDNTFTVRFYNNGVADYVTVDRYLPTYGNYAAYAGWGGGSVTSTSNELWVALAEKAYAQLAESGWSRTYSGTQNNSYAAIEGGWMDTVIRQVTGLSATSQSVGNMTQTQLINLVNSNQVLTAGFVYGAGYGVVDGHAYTITSYNATNQTFHLRNPWGSTHADVTWSQLVSLRGIIEWSNT
;
A
#
# COMPACT_ATOMS: atom_id res chain seq x y z
N MET A 1 -6.04 49.88 33.90
CA MET A 1 -6.69 51.13 33.45
C MET A 1 -8.05 50.72 32.89
N PHE A 2 -9.09 51.16 33.61
CA PHE A 2 -10.56 51.04 33.41
C PHE A 2 -11.06 50.20 32.21
N ASP A 3 -11.68 49.03 32.43
CA ASP A 3 -13.09 48.82 32.87
C ASP A 3 -14.06 49.06 31.68
N GLY A 4 -14.92 48.15 31.22
CA GLY A 4 -15.43 46.89 31.74
C GLY A 4 -16.96 46.86 31.58
N SER A 5 -17.48 45.65 31.38
CA SER A 5 -18.89 45.22 31.40
C SER A 5 -19.83 45.74 30.29
N GLU A 6 -20.87 45.08 29.76
CA GLU A 6 -21.58 43.78 29.86
C GLU A 6 -23.09 44.11 29.70
N LYS A 7 -23.87 43.19 29.09
CA LYS A 7 -25.34 42.99 29.16
C LYS A 7 -26.32 43.68 28.18
N SER A 8 -26.64 42.92 27.14
CA SER A 8 -27.90 42.19 26.81
C SER A 8 -29.34 42.64 27.24
N PHE A 9 -30.27 42.31 26.31
CA PHE A 9 -31.69 41.90 26.40
C PHE A 9 -32.82 42.91 26.78
N ASP A 10 -33.71 43.24 25.82
CA ASP A 10 -35.04 42.62 25.59
C ASP A 10 -36.19 43.58 25.12
N SER A 11 -37.10 42.97 24.33
CA SER A 11 -38.56 43.12 24.16
C SER A 11 -39.26 44.35 23.55
N SER A 12 -39.72 44.12 22.30
CA SER A 12 -41.12 44.18 21.80
C SER A 12 -42.13 45.22 22.32
N LEU A 13 -42.82 45.92 21.39
CA LEU A 13 -44.22 45.64 20.94
C LEU A 13 -44.85 46.80 20.12
N SER A 14 -45.53 46.42 19.03
CA SER A 14 -46.77 46.95 18.39
C SER A 14 -47.01 48.47 18.25
N GLY A 15 -47.54 49.03 17.16
CA GLY A 15 -48.26 48.50 16.00
C GLY A 15 -49.17 49.59 15.39
N LEU A 16 -49.76 49.26 14.24
CA LEU A 16 -50.95 49.87 13.58
C LEU A 16 -50.79 51.19 12.81
N GLY A 17 -51.24 51.17 11.55
CA GLY A 17 -51.56 52.35 10.76
C GLY A 17 -51.82 52.05 9.27
N ASN A 18 -53.08 51.80 8.94
CA ASN A 18 -53.57 51.35 7.64
C ASN A 18 -53.92 52.52 6.68
N SER A 19 -53.79 52.28 5.38
CA SER A 19 -54.56 52.85 4.24
C SER A 19 -54.42 54.33 3.83
N SER A 20 -54.19 54.56 2.51
CA SER A 20 -55.16 55.19 1.57
C SER A 20 -54.53 56.07 0.47
N THR A 21 -55.05 55.92 -0.77
CA THR A 21 -55.25 56.93 -1.86
C THR A 21 -54.02 57.51 -2.62
N TYR A 22 -54.01 57.85 -3.92
CA TYR A 22 -54.86 57.68 -5.13
C TYR A 22 -54.04 58.26 -6.35
N LEU A 23 -54.29 57.72 -7.56
CA LEU A 23 -54.21 58.26 -8.95
C LEU A 23 -53.29 59.43 -9.37
N ASP A 24 -52.60 59.25 -10.52
CA ASP A 24 -52.67 60.04 -11.80
C ASP A 24 -51.48 59.61 -12.70
N LYS A 25 -51.43 59.65 -14.03
CA LYS A 25 -52.32 59.88 -15.19
C LYS A 25 -51.40 59.71 -16.40
N ASP A 26 -51.86 59.12 -17.51
CA ASP A 26 -51.29 59.45 -18.82
C ASP A 26 -52.41 59.42 -19.89
N PRO A 27 -52.46 60.37 -20.84
CA PRO A 27 -53.62 60.59 -21.69
C PRO A 27 -53.53 59.90 -23.05
N LEU A 28 -54.73 59.76 -23.62
CA LEU A 28 -55.12 59.23 -24.92
C LEU A 28 -54.26 59.67 -26.12
N SER A 29 -53.97 58.71 -27.00
CA SER A 29 -53.69 58.92 -28.43
C SER A 29 -54.54 57.96 -29.26
N SER A 30 -55.30 58.53 -30.18
CA SER A 30 -56.31 57.92 -31.04
C SER A 30 -55.76 57.41 -32.38
N SER A 31 -56.03 56.16 -32.74
CA SER A 31 -56.35 55.77 -34.13
C SER A 31 -57.00 54.39 -34.17
N LEU A 32 -58.28 54.34 -34.56
CA LEU A 32 -59.06 53.14 -34.87
C LEU A 32 -59.11 52.96 -36.39
N THR A 33 -58.79 51.75 -36.86
CA THR A 33 -59.20 51.02 -38.09
C THR A 33 -58.05 50.04 -38.37
N GLU A 34 -58.16 48.72 -38.44
CA GLU A 34 -59.23 47.76 -38.75
C GLU A 34 -58.91 46.47 -37.99
N TYR A 35 -59.90 45.71 -37.51
CA TYR A 35 -59.90 44.24 -37.66
C TYR A 35 -61.28 43.68 -37.31
N SER A 36 -61.80 42.91 -38.26
CA SER A 36 -63.07 42.21 -38.25
C SER A 36 -63.17 41.18 -37.12
N SER A 37 -64.34 41.14 -36.49
CA SER A 37 -65.00 39.95 -35.90
C SER A 37 -64.08 38.86 -35.29
N GLN A 38 -63.76 39.00 -34.00
CA GLN A 38 -63.63 37.84 -33.14
C GLN A 38 -64.50 38.01 -31.88
N GLN A 39 -65.26 36.96 -31.66
CA GLN A 39 -66.17 36.66 -30.57
C GLN A 39 -65.59 37.07 -29.20
N LEU A 40 -66.37 37.82 -28.42
CA LEU A 40 -66.08 38.12 -27.02
C LEU A 40 -65.94 36.79 -26.23
N PRO A 41 -64.89 36.60 -25.41
CA PRO A 41 -64.81 35.47 -24.50
C PRO A 41 -65.91 35.56 -23.44
N SER A 42 -66.38 34.39 -23.01
CA SER A 42 -67.36 34.23 -21.94
C SER A 42 -66.90 34.91 -20.65
N LEU A 43 -67.83 35.58 -19.97
CA LEU A 43 -67.58 36.39 -18.77
C LEU A 43 -67.30 35.57 -17.49
N ASN A 44 -66.83 34.32 -17.61
CA ASN A 44 -66.64 33.37 -16.50
C ASN A 44 -65.46 32.38 -16.69
N ALA A 45 -64.52 32.66 -17.60
CA ALA A 45 -63.30 31.85 -17.71
C ALA A 45 -62.40 32.08 -16.48
N PRO A 46 -61.78 31.02 -15.91
CA PRO A 46 -60.74 31.20 -14.89
C PRO A 46 -59.63 32.11 -15.41
N LEU A 47 -59.01 32.90 -14.53
CA LEU A 47 -57.88 33.75 -14.91
C LEU A 47 -56.70 32.86 -15.33
N ASP A 48 -56.36 32.88 -16.62
CA ASP A 48 -55.16 32.31 -17.21
C ASP A 48 -53.98 33.28 -17.01
N TYR A 49 -52.93 32.81 -16.34
CA TYR A 49 -51.70 33.57 -16.11
C TYR A 49 -50.49 33.01 -16.88
N ALA A 50 -50.61 31.86 -17.54
CA ALA A 50 -49.52 31.12 -18.15
C ALA A 50 -49.81 30.77 -19.61
N GLY A 51 -49.21 31.50 -20.55
CA GLY A 51 -49.60 31.38 -21.95
C GLY A 51 -49.26 30.04 -22.63
N ASN A 52 -50.07 29.70 -23.63
CA ASN A 52 -50.00 28.52 -24.52
C ASN A 52 -48.72 28.28 -25.34
N THR A 53 -47.69 29.11 -25.18
CA THR A 53 -46.43 28.97 -25.93
C THR A 53 -45.24 29.36 -25.07
N ARG A 54 -44.05 28.80 -25.33
CA ARG A 54 -42.82 29.16 -24.61
C ARG A 54 -42.50 30.66 -24.62
N SER A 55 -42.84 31.38 -25.69
CA SER A 55 -42.61 32.84 -25.78
C SER A 55 -43.57 33.66 -24.92
N LYS A 56 -44.73 33.10 -24.55
CA LYS A 56 -45.72 33.69 -23.65
C LYS A 56 -45.72 33.04 -22.25
N ALA A 57 -44.67 32.28 -21.94
CA ALA A 57 -44.57 31.57 -20.68
C ALA A 57 -44.61 32.53 -19.49
N ARG A 58 -45.30 32.15 -18.42
CA ARG A 58 -45.28 32.87 -17.15
C ARG A 58 -43.86 32.86 -16.60
N ASN A 59 -43.28 34.03 -16.42
CA ASN A 59 -41.92 34.14 -15.89
C ASN A 59 -41.93 33.98 -14.37
N VAL A 60 -41.36 32.87 -13.91
CA VAL A 60 -41.21 32.50 -12.50
C VAL A 60 -39.95 33.15 -11.89
N GLY A 61 -38.98 33.52 -12.71
CA GLY A 61 -37.68 34.01 -12.24
C GLY A 61 -36.77 32.88 -11.74
N THR A 62 -35.80 33.22 -10.89
CA THR A 62 -34.87 32.23 -10.33
C THR A 62 -35.50 31.51 -9.15
N LEU A 63 -35.50 30.18 -9.16
CA LEU A 63 -35.97 29.38 -8.04
C LEU A 63 -34.91 29.41 -6.92
N THR A 64 -35.24 30.07 -5.81
CA THR A 64 -34.42 30.13 -4.58
C THR A 64 -35.08 29.40 -3.40
N GLY A 65 -36.15 28.65 -3.67
CA GLY A 65 -37.01 27.95 -2.72
C GLY A 65 -38.25 27.38 -3.42
N SER A 66 -39.17 26.78 -2.66
CA SER A 66 -40.43 26.26 -3.20
C SER A 66 -41.37 27.41 -3.59
N GLN A 67 -41.90 27.37 -4.81
CA GLN A 67 -42.90 28.31 -5.32
C GLN A 67 -44.14 27.56 -5.78
N LEU A 68 -45.32 28.14 -5.52
CA LEU A 68 -46.62 27.55 -5.80
C LEU A 68 -47.41 28.42 -6.78
N PHE A 69 -47.99 27.80 -7.80
CA PHE A 69 -48.82 28.45 -8.82
C PHE A 69 -50.14 27.72 -8.94
N THR A 70 -51.21 28.46 -9.16
CA THR A 70 -52.53 27.89 -9.50
C THR A 70 -52.95 28.44 -10.85
N ASP A 71 -53.41 27.56 -11.73
CA ASP A 71 -53.93 27.90 -13.05
C ASP A 71 -54.88 26.79 -13.54
N TRP A 72 -55.23 26.78 -14.81
CA TRP A 72 -56.10 25.76 -15.39
C TRP A 72 -55.71 25.44 -16.84
N VAL A 73 -55.92 24.19 -17.26
CA VAL A 73 -55.85 23.80 -18.68
C VAL A 73 -57.19 23.20 -19.11
N GLY A 74 -57.58 23.45 -20.36
CA GLY A 74 -58.87 23.03 -20.90
C GLY A 74 -58.99 23.22 -22.40
N SER A 75 -60.20 23.00 -22.91
CA SER A 75 -60.49 23.04 -24.34
C SER A 75 -60.21 24.40 -25.01
N ALA A 76 -60.29 25.49 -24.25
CA ALA A 76 -59.93 26.84 -24.70
C ALA A 76 -58.47 27.22 -24.40
N ASP A 77 -57.82 26.47 -23.50
CA ASP A 77 -56.47 26.75 -22.99
C ASP A 77 -55.67 25.45 -22.83
N THR A 78 -55.07 25.00 -23.93
CA THR A 78 -54.55 23.63 -23.99
C THR A 78 -53.20 23.43 -23.31
N ASN A 79 -52.47 24.51 -23.01
CA ASN A 79 -51.12 24.47 -22.50
C ASN A 79 -50.81 25.69 -21.64
N ASP A 80 -50.07 25.43 -20.57
CA ASP A 80 -49.52 26.48 -19.73
C ASP A 80 -48.00 26.31 -19.68
N TYR A 81 -47.28 27.35 -20.10
CA TYR A 81 -45.83 27.36 -20.01
C TYR A 81 -45.35 28.24 -18.85
N TYR A 82 -44.46 27.70 -18.03
CA TYR A 82 -43.75 28.42 -16.98
C TYR A 82 -42.28 28.47 -17.34
N LYS A 83 -41.65 29.64 -17.23
CA LYS A 83 -40.22 29.85 -17.47
C LYS A 83 -39.53 30.14 -16.15
N PHE A 84 -38.50 29.37 -15.80
CA PHE A 84 -37.73 29.57 -14.57
C PHE A 84 -36.22 29.47 -14.84
N ASN A 85 -35.44 30.00 -13.90
CA ASN A 85 -33.99 29.87 -13.89
C ASN A 85 -33.53 29.08 -12.67
N VAL A 86 -32.44 28.34 -12.84
CA VAL A 86 -31.66 27.75 -11.76
C VAL A 86 -30.29 28.44 -11.76
N GLY A 87 -29.86 28.97 -10.62
CA GLY A 87 -28.64 29.79 -10.52
C GLY A 87 -27.33 28.99 -10.43
N THR A 88 -27.38 27.82 -9.81
CA THR A 88 -26.29 26.84 -9.69
C THR A 88 -26.87 25.44 -9.93
N GLN A 89 -26.05 24.40 -10.05
CA GLN A 89 -26.59 23.04 -10.18
C GLN A 89 -27.49 22.72 -8.99
N SER A 90 -28.71 22.26 -9.24
CA SER A 90 -29.74 22.05 -8.21
C SER A 90 -30.51 20.77 -8.43
N ASN A 91 -30.97 20.18 -7.33
CA ASN A 91 -32.03 19.18 -7.35
C ASN A 91 -33.37 19.89 -7.55
N PHE A 92 -34.00 19.68 -8.71
CA PHE A 92 -35.30 20.24 -9.07
C PHE A 92 -36.42 19.23 -8.83
N SER A 93 -37.51 19.71 -8.23
CA SER A 93 -38.74 18.96 -8.01
C SER A 93 -39.94 19.76 -8.48
N LEU A 94 -40.83 19.08 -9.20
CA LEU A 94 -42.12 19.57 -9.67
C LEU A 94 -43.21 18.65 -9.14
N ASN A 95 -44.31 19.24 -8.65
CA ASN A 95 -45.55 18.51 -8.34
C ASN A 95 -46.76 19.27 -8.89
N LEU A 96 -47.61 18.58 -9.65
CA LEU A 96 -48.90 19.08 -10.15
C LEU A 96 -50.03 18.36 -9.40
N THR A 97 -50.86 19.12 -8.68
CA THR A 97 -51.92 18.57 -7.82
C THR A 97 -53.24 19.30 -8.05
N GLY A 98 -54.33 18.84 -7.43
CA GLY A 98 -55.63 19.51 -7.49
C GLY A 98 -56.42 19.30 -8.79
N LEU A 99 -56.08 18.26 -9.55
CA LEU A 99 -56.72 17.94 -10.82
C LEU A 99 -58.15 17.42 -10.64
N SER A 100 -59.09 17.93 -11.44
CA SER A 100 -60.46 17.43 -11.61
C SER A 100 -60.67 16.71 -12.94
N ALA A 101 -59.70 16.80 -13.86
CA ALA A 101 -59.61 16.06 -15.11
C ALA A 101 -58.12 15.87 -15.48
N ASP A 102 -57.85 15.21 -16.60
CA ASP A 102 -56.52 14.69 -16.95
C ASP A 102 -55.61 15.75 -17.59
N ALA A 103 -54.47 15.99 -16.95
CA ALA A 103 -53.44 16.93 -17.39
C ALA A 103 -52.05 16.41 -17.06
N ASP A 104 -51.15 16.54 -18.03
CA ASP A 104 -49.78 16.01 -17.97
C ASP A 104 -48.77 17.14 -17.84
N VAL A 105 -47.52 16.79 -17.49
CA VAL A 105 -46.42 17.75 -17.38
C VAL A 105 -45.16 17.33 -18.13
N LYS A 106 -44.50 18.32 -18.72
CA LYS A 106 -43.17 18.19 -19.34
C LYS A 106 -42.21 19.23 -18.78
N LEU A 107 -41.03 18.77 -18.39
CA LEU A 107 -39.87 19.62 -18.10
C LEU A 107 -39.04 19.75 -19.38
N LEU A 108 -38.70 20.99 -19.77
CA LEU A 108 -38.05 21.31 -21.03
C LEU A 108 -36.79 22.14 -20.80
N ASN A 109 -35.78 21.95 -21.66
CA ASN A 109 -34.60 22.81 -21.72
C ASN A 109 -34.90 24.16 -22.42
N SER A 110 -33.92 25.07 -22.43
CA SER A 110 -34.06 26.41 -23.04
C SER A 110 -34.44 26.38 -24.52
N SER A 111 -33.97 25.38 -25.26
CA SER A 111 -34.29 25.15 -26.68
C SER A 111 -35.68 24.53 -26.90
N GLY A 112 -36.33 24.02 -25.86
CA GLY A 112 -37.64 23.36 -25.90
C GLY A 112 -37.59 21.84 -26.06
N GLY A 113 -36.41 21.23 -25.97
CA GLY A 113 -36.25 19.78 -25.90
C GLY A 113 -36.75 19.26 -24.56
N VAL A 114 -37.40 18.09 -24.57
CA VAL A 114 -37.94 17.46 -23.36
C VAL A 114 -36.80 16.86 -22.54
N ILE A 115 -36.73 17.23 -21.27
CA ILE A 115 -35.82 16.66 -20.26
C ILE A 115 -36.51 15.50 -19.55
N SER A 116 -37.76 15.71 -19.11
CA SER A 116 -38.54 14.71 -18.38
C SER A 116 -40.04 14.96 -18.56
N THR A 117 -40.84 13.93 -18.33
CA THR A 117 -42.29 13.90 -18.55
C THR A 117 -42.97 13.11 -17.42
N SER A 118 -44.17 13.52 -17.01
CA SER A 118 -45.08 12.74 -16.19
C SER A 118 -46.47 12.81 -16.84
N GLU A 119 -47.09 11.65 -17.07
CA GLU A 119 -48.34 11.45 -17.82
C GLU A 119 -49.28 10.48 -17.06
N ASN A 120 -49.49 10.68 -15.75
CA ASN A 120 -50.36 9.81 -14.95
C ASN A 120 -51.84 10.10 -15.24
N GLY A 121 -52.55 9.13 -15.80
CA GLY A 121 -53.95 9.37 -16.22
C GLY A 121 -54.93 9.74 -15.08
N GLY A 122 -56.03 10.38 -15.49
CA GLY A 122 -57.18 10.70 -14.66
C GLY A 122 -57.00 11.95 -13.79
N THR A 123 -57.17 11.84 -12.48
CA THR A 123 -56.98 12.97 -11.53
C THR A 123 -55.77 12.75 -10.62
N THR A 124 -54.87 11.86 -11.02
CA THR A 124 -53.65 11.53 -10.27
C THR A 124 -52.71 12.73 -10.33
N SER A 125 -51.94 12.96 -9.27
CA SER A 125 -50.95 14.06 -9.30
C SER A 125 -49.76 13.71 -10.19
N GLU A 126 -49.21 14.71 -10.87
CA GLU A 126 -47.97 14.57 -11.62
C GLU A 126 -46.77 14.96 -10.78
N SER A 127 -45.63 14.29 -10.98
CA SER A 127 -44.39 14.67 -10.31
C SER A 127 -43.18 14.42 -11.18
N ILE A 128 -42.23 15.36 -11.19
CA ILE A 128 -40.93 15.21 -11.85
C ILE A 128 -39.84 15.58 -10.84
N ASN A 129 -38.85 14.71 -10.66
CA ASN A 129 -37.60 15.04 -10.00
C ASN A 129 -36.46 14.95 -11.03
N SER A 130 -35.59 15.95 -11.09
CA SER A 130 -34.47 16.01 -12.04
C SER A 130 -33.37 16.89 -11.49
N GLN A 131 -32.12 16.62 -11.86
CA GLN A 131 -31.01 17.52 -11.55
C GLN A 131 -30.80 18.47 -12.72
N LEU A 132 -30.73 19.77 -12.43
CA LEU A 132 -30.61 20.82 -13.43
C LEU A 132 -29.34 21.63 -13.18
N SER A 133 -28.50 21.77 -14.20
CA SER A 133 -27.39 22.73 -14.19
C SER A 133 -27.90 24.17 -14.17
N ALA A 134 -27.01 25.13 -13.93
CA ALA A 134 -27.34 26.54 -14.03
C ALA A 134 -27.88 26.87 -15.44
N GLY A 135 -29.06 27.50 -15.51
CA GLY A 135 -29.68 27.76 -16.81
C GLY A 135 -31.17 28.10 -16.73
N THR A 136 -31.74 28.31 -17.91
CA THR A 136 -33.17 28.61 -18.09
C THR A 136 -33.92 27.37 -18.58
N TYR A 137 -35.05 27.09 -17.95
CA TYR A 137 -35.88 25.92 -18.20
C TYR A 137 -37.35 26.31 -18.32
N TYR A 138 -38.15 25.37 -18.85
CA TYR A 138 -39.59 25.53 -18.94
C TYR A 138 -40.33 24.32 -18.39
N VAL A 139 -41.45 24.56 -17.73
CA VAL A 139 -42.48 23.54 -17.47
C VAL A 139 -43.62 23.78 -18.44
N ARG A 140 -44.11 22.72 -19.06
CA ARG A 140 -45.36 22.71 -19.82
C ARG A 140 -46.35 21.85 -19.08
N VAL A 141 -47.41 22.44 -18.55
CA VAL A 141 -48.62 21.72 -18.16
C VAL A 141 -49.51 21.68 -19.39
N TYR A 142 -50.08 20.53 -19.75
CA TYR A 142 -50.96 20.45 -20.91
C TYR A 142 -52.10 19.49 -20.70
N ARG A 143 -53.24 19.85 -21.28
CA ARG A 143 -54.46 19.07 -21.19
C ARG A 143 -54.30 17.74 -21.91
N TYR A 144 -54.60 16.65 -21.22
CA TYR A 144 -54.82 15.34 -21.84
C TYR A 144 -56.31 15.13 -22.12
N SER A 145 -57.18 15.26 -21.12
CA SER A 145 -58.62 15.08 -21.27
C SER A 145 -59.45 15.81 -20.22
N GLY A 146 -60.51 16.48 -20.64
CA GLY A 146 -61.36 17.31 -19.77
C GLY A 146 -60.69 18.63 -19.37
N ASP A 147 -61.44 19.50 -18.72
CA ASP A 147 -60.95 20.82 -18.33
C ASP A 147 -60.69 20.78 -16.81
N THR A 148 -59.52 21.23 -16.37
CA THR A 148 -59.08 21.08 -14.99
C THR A 148 -58.31 22.29 -14.48
N ASN A 149 -58.58 22.67 -13.24
CA ASN A 149 -57.67 23.53 -12.48
C ASN A 149 -56.50 22.69 -11.96
N TYR A 150 -55.41 23.34 -11.58
CA TYR A 150 -54.29 22.68 -10.93
C TYR A 150 -53.56 23.61 -9.97
N SER A 151 -52.72 22.99 -9.14
CA SER A 151 -51.73 23.62 -8.28
C SER A 151 -50.35 23.04 -8.57
N LEU A 152 -49.46 23.86 -9.12
CA LEU A 152 -48.11 23.53 -9.55
C LEU A 152 -47.10 24.04 -8.51
N SER A 153 -46.38 23.13 -7.87
CA SER A 153 -45.26 23.44 -6.98
C SER A 153 -43.93 23.19 -7.71
N LEU A 154 -43.04 24.18 -7.71
CA LEU A 154 -41.69 24.09 -8.26
C LEU A 154 -40.67 24.38 -7.16
N THR A 155 -39.69 23.51 -6.97
CA THR A 155 -38.60 23.69 -6.01
C THR A 155 -37.27 23.39 -6.67
N ALA A 156 -36.24 24.20 -6.39
CA ALA A 156 -34.86 23.90 -6.73
C ALA A 156 -33.98 24.09 -5.49
N THR A 157 -33.29 23.04 -5.08
CA THR A 157 -32.33 23.08 -3.97
C THR A 157 -30.92 23.05 -4.55
N ALA A 158 -30.17 24.14 -4.38
CA ALA A 158 -28.79 24.24 -4.85
C ALA A 158 -27.92 23.15 -4.22
N LEU A 159 -27.12 22.49 -5.05
CA LEU A 159 -26.02 21.64 -4.60
C LEU A 159 -24.84 22.53 -4.16
N PRO A 160 -23.95 22.03 -3.29
CA PRO A 160 -22.68 22.70 -3.00
C PRO A 160 -21.89 22.95 -4.30
N VAL A 161 -21.01 23.94 -4.27
CA VAL A 161 -20.23 24.33 -5.47
C VAL A 161 -19.18 23.25 -5.74
N ASP A 162 -19.44 22.42 -6.74
CA ASP A 162 -18.48 21.48 -7.34
C ASP A 162 -17.43 22.24 -8.17
N ASN A 163 -16.16 22.14 -7.79
CA ASN A 163 -15.04 22.69 -8.54
C ASN A 163 -14.05 21.63 -9.06
N ALA A 164 -14.26 20.36 -8.76
CA ALA A 164 -13.35 19.27 -9.09
C ALA A 164 -13.97 18.32 -10.12
N GLY A 165 -13.15 17.85 -11.06
CA GLY A 165 -13.68 17.00 -12.12
C GLY A 165 -13.85 15.55 -11.66
N ASN A 166 -14.88 14.88 -12.14
CA ASN A 166 -15.12 13.44 -11.91
C ASN A 166 -14.20 12.48 -12.68
N THR A 167 -13.18 12.99 -13.39
CA THR A 167 -12.23 12.17 -14.14
C THR A 167 -10.83 12.77 -14.08
N LEU A 168 -9.80 11.95 -14.33
CA LEU A 168 -8.42 12.42 -14.49
C LEU A 168 -8.28 13.57 -15.51
N ALA A 169 -9.03 13.51 -16.62
CA ALA A 169 -8.98 14.51 -17.69
C ALA A 169 -9.61 15.86 -17.29
N THR A 170 -10.56 15.84 -16.37
CA THR A 170 -11.27 17.02 -15.87
C THR A 170 -10.77 17.47 -14.49
N ALA A 171 -9.72 16.83 -13.98
CA ALA A 171 -9.19 17.08 -12.64
C ALA A 171 -8.86 18.56 -12.41
N ARG A 172 -9.18 19.04 -11.22
CA ARG A 172 -8.84 20.40 -10.78
C ARG A 172 -7.33 20.55 -10.70
N ALA A 173 -6.77 21.45 -11.51
CA ALA A 173 -5.34 21.71 -11.53
C ALA A 173 -4.90 22.52 -10.29
N VAL A 174 -4.18 21.87 -9.39
CA VAL A 174 -3.55 22.49 -8.20
C VAL A 174 -2.22 23.16 -8.57
N GLY A 175 -1.50 22.60 -9.54
CA GLY A 175 -0.17 23.04 -9.92
C GLY A 175 0.92 22.43 -9.04
N THR A 176 2.10 23.05 -9.02
CA THR A 176 3.24 22.55 -8.23
C THR A 176 3.08 22.86 -6.75
N LEU A 177 3.14 21.84 -5.90
CA LEU A 177 3.09 22.00 -4.45
C LEU A 177 4.41 22.60 -3.95
N THR A 178 4.39 23.88 -3.59
CA THR A 178 5.51 24.62 -2.99
C THR A 178 5.25 25.04 -1.54
N ALA A 179 3.99 24.90 -1.11
CA ALA A 179 3.50 25.08 0.24
C ALA A 179 2.21 24.24 0.39
N THR A 180 1.66 24.16 1.60
CA THR A 180 0.34 23.55 1.84
C THR A 180 -0.74 24.30 1.05
N GLN A 181 -1.51 23.56 0.26
CA GLN A 181 -2.68 24.06 -0.48
C GLN A 181 -3.94 23.42 0.08
N SER A 182 -5.01 24.20 0.23
CA SER A 182 -6.27 23.74 0.79
C SER A 182 -7.45 24.03 -0.13
N PHE A 183 -8.38 23.09 -0.21
CA PHE A 183 -9.55 23.11 -1.07
C PHE A 183 -10.78 22.68 -0.29
N SER A 184 -11.94 23.23 -0.63
CA SER A 184 -13.22 22.76 -0.14
C SER A 184 -14.08 22.36 -1.34
N ASP A 185 -14.74 21.22 -1.22
CA ASP A 185 -15.61 20.64 -2.24
C ASP A 185 -16.57 19.63 -1.56
N TRP A 186 -17.28 18.83 -2.35
CA TRP A 186 -18.20 17.82 -1.84
C TRP A 186 -18.24 16.60 -2.76
N VAL A 187 -18.48 15.42 -2.20
CA VAL A 187 -18.83 14.22 -2.96
C VAL A 187 -20.18 13.68 -2.52
N GLY A 188 -20.91 13.07 -3.43
CA GLY A 188 -22.25 12.56 -3.19
C GLY A 188 -22.83 11.78 -4.35
N SER A 189 -24.10 11.40 -4.21
CA SER A 189 -24.82 10.55 -5.17
C SER A 189 -24.92 11.15 -6.57
N ALA A 190 -24.81 12.47 -6.69
CA ALA A 190 -24.81 13.19 -7.96
C ALA A 190 -23.41 13.57 -8.46
N ASP A 191 -22.39 13.40 -7.62
CA ASP A 191 -21.01 13.83 -7.83
C ASP A 191 -20.06 12.88 -7.07
N THR A 192 -19.80 11.72 -7.67
CA THR A 192 -19.24 10.60 -6.90
C THR A 192 -17.73 10.68 -6.72
N ASN A 193 -17.06 11.53 -7.49
CA ASN A 193 -15.61 11.61 -7.53
C ASN A 193 -15.13 13.04 -7.76
N ASP A 194 -14.11 13.43 -7.02
CA ASP A 194 -13.36 14.65 -7.24
C ASP A 194 -11.89 14.33 -7.48
N TYR A 195 -11.41 14.67 -8.68
CA TYR A 195 -10.01 14.54 -9.04
C TYR A 195 -9.29 15.88 -8.93
N TYR A 196 -8.12 15.86 -8.27
CA TYR A 196 -7.17 16.96 -8.19
C TYR A 196 -5.87 16.54 -8.85
N SER A 197 -5.29 17.37 -9.71
CA SER A 197 -3.98 17.12 -10.32
C SER A 197 -2.94 18.08 -9.73
N PHE A 198 -1.78 17.55 -9.34
CA PHE A 198 -0.71 18.33 -8.73
C PHE A 198 0.66 17.86 -9.21
N ASN A 199 1.66 18.73 -9.11
CA ASN A 199 3.04 18.42 -9.45
C ASN A 199 3.93 18.46 -8.21
N VAL A 200 4.88 17.53 -8.17
CA VAL A 200 6.00 17.49 -7.24
C VAL A 200 7.26 17.82 -8.04
N GLY A 201 8.00 18.86 -7.65
CA GLY A 201 9.11 19.39 -8.45
C GLY A 201 10.43 18.61 -8.29
N THR A 202 10.67 18.09 -7.09
CA THR A 202 11.80 17.24 -6.70
C THR A 202 11.28 16.17 -5.76
N GLN A 203 12.02 15.09 -5.55
CA GLN A 203 11.57 14.04 -4.63
C GLN A 203 11.19 14.65 -3.27
N SER A 204 9.99 14.31 -2.78
CA SER A 204 9.36 15.00 -1.66
C SER A 204 8.58 14.03 -0.77
N ASN A 205 8.51 14.35 0.52
CA ASN A 205 7.53 13.79 1.45
C ASN A 205 6.18 14.47 1.20
N PHE A 206 5.24 13.73 0.62
CA PHE A 206 3.87 14.17 0.36
C PHE A 206 2.94 13.79 1.53
N SER A 207 2.04 14.70 1.88
CA SER A 207 0.97 14.47 2.84
C SER A 207 -0.35 15.05 2.32
N LEU A 208 -1.40 14.28 2.49
CA LEU A 208 -2.79 14.64 2.23
C LEU A 208 -3.58 14.50 3.53
N ASN A 209 -4.50 15.43 3.78
CA ASN A 209 -5.53 15.30 4.81
C ASN A 209 -6.90 15.70 4.24
N LEU A 210 -7.91 14.87 4.46
CA LEU A 210 -9.31 15.14 4.16
C LEU A 210 -10.09 15.28 5.47
N THR A 211 -10.72 16.43 5.68
CA THR A 211 -11.40 16.75 6.94
C THR A 211 -12.78 17.35 6.68
N GLY A 212 -13.58 17.56 7.73
CA GLY A 212 -14.89 18.23 7.61
C GLY A 212 -16.01 17.35 7.07
N LEU A 213 -15.84 16.03 7.11
CA LEU A 213 -16.82 15.07 6.63
C LEU A 213 -18.06 15.03 7.55
N SER A 214 -19.23 14.85 6.93
CA SER A 214 -20.52 14.56 7.58
C SER A 214 -21.07 13.18 7.20
N ALA A 215 -20.49 12.54 6.19
CA ALA A 215 -20.75 11.18 5.73
C ALA A 215 -19.44 10.57 5.20
N ASP A 216 -19.50 9.35 4.67
CA ASP A 216 -18.35 8.53 4.36
C ASP A 216 -17.76 8.84 2.98
N ALA A 217 -16.52 9.32 2.97
CA ALA A 217 -15.75 9.61 1.76
C ALA A 217 -14.30 9.22 1.95
N ASP A 218 -13.76 8.53 0.95
CA ASP A 218 -12.42 7.96 0.96
C ASP A 218 -11.50 8.77 0.04
N VAL A 219 -10.19 8.54 0.18
CA VAL A 219 -9.18 9.17 -0.68
C VAL A 219 -8.20 8.17 -1.26
N GLN A 220 -7.81 8.42 -2.50
CA GLN A 220 -6.76 7.71 -3.23
C GLN A 220 -5.72 8.68 -3.77
N LEU A 221 -4.45 8.28 -3.70
CA LEU A 221 -3.32 8.88 -4.37
C LEU A 221 -2.97 8.04 -5.60
N LEU A 222 -2.84 8.69 -6.76
CA LEU A 222 -2.65 8.05 -8.05
C LEU A 222 -1.45 8.65 -8.80
N ASN A 223 -0.80 7.85 -9.64
CA ASN A 223 0.28 8.29 -10.52
C ASN A 223 -0.23 9.02 -11.77
N SER A 224 0.68 9.50 -12.62
CA SER A 224 0.36 10.29 -13.82
C SER A 224 -0.57 9.59 -14.82
N SER A 225 -0.61 8.26 -14.81
CA SER A 225 -1.44 7.43 -15.68
C SER A 225 -2.76 7.00 -15.03
N GLY A 226 -3.05 7.45 -13.80
CA GLY A 226 -4.20 7.02 -13.02
C GLY A 226 -4.01 5.70 -12.28
N GLY A 227 -2.78 5.16 -12.24
CA GLY A 227 -2.48 3.95 -11.47
C GLY A 227 -2.44 4.23 -9.97
N TYR A 228 -2.98 3.31 -9.18
CA TYR A 228 -3.04 3.39 -7.72
C TYR A 228 -1.64 3.47 -7.07
N ILE A 229 -1.48 4.36 -6.08
CA ILE A 229 -0.29 4.46 -5.21
C ILE A 229 -0.65 4.08 -3.77
N SER A 230 -1.67 4.73 -3.19
CA SER A 230 -2.09 4.55 -1.80
C SER A 230 -3.52 5.05 -1.58
N SER A 231 -4.24 4.55 -0.57
CA SER A 231 -5.55 5.05 -0.13
C SER A 231 -5.63 5.24 1.38
N SER A 232 -6.68 5.95 1.80
CA SER A 232 -7.18 5.98 3.17
C SER A 232 -8.71 5.86 3.09
N GLU A 233 -9.26 4.89 3.82
CA GLU A 233 -10.65 4.42 3.73
C GLU A 233 -11.29 4.29 5.13
N ASN A 234 -11.11 5.29 6.00
CA ASN A 234 -11.67 5.22 7.35
C ASN A 234 -13.18 5.51 7.32
N GLY A 235 -13.97 4.50 7.68
CA GLY A 235 -15.43 4.63 7.60
C GLY A 235 -16.06 5.78 8.41
N GLY A 236 -17.23 6.20 7.95
CA GLY A 236 -18.06 7.24 8.56
C GLY A 236 -17.53 8.65 8.33
N ALA A 237 -17.73 9.55 9.29
CA ALA A 237 -17.29 10.96 9.19
C ALA A 237 -15.83 11.17 9.68
N THR A 238 -15.02 10.11 9.65
CA THR A 238 -13.63 10.15 10.13
C THR A 238 -12.76 10.92 9.12
N SER A 239 -11.69 11.57 9.58
CA SER A 239 -10.79 12.27 8.64
C SER A 239 -9.85 11.28 7.97
N GLU A 240 -9.61 11.47 6.67
CA GLU A 240 -8.66 10.66 5.91
C GLU A 240 -7.28 11.30 5.87
N SER A 241 -6.23 10.48 5.84
CA SER A 241 -4.87 10.97 5.67
C SER A 241 -4.00 10.00 4.90
N ILE A 242 -3.21 10.51 3.96
CA ILE A 242 -2.19 9.75 3.25
C ILE A 242 -0.85 10.44 3.45
N THR A 243 0.19 9.66 3.74
CA THR A 243 1.59 10.09 3.63
C THR A 243 2.32 9.18 2.66
N SER A 244 3.07 9.75 1.73
CA SER A 244 3.82 8.99 0.73
C SER A 244 5.04 9.77 0.28
N GLN A 245 6.06 9.08 -0.21
CA GLN A 245 7.16 9.73 -0.91
C GLN A 245 6.93 9.71 -2.40
N LEU A 246 7.05 10.87 -3.02
CA LEU A 246 6.80 11.06 -4.43
C LEU A 246 8.06 11.61 -5.09
N SER A 247 8.51 10.96 -6.15
CA SER A 247 9.53 11.51 -7.05
C SER A 247 9.01 12.76 -7.78
N ALA A 248 9.88 13.47 -8.49
CA ALA A 248 9.45 14.56 -9.33
C ALA A 248 8.47 14.05 -10.41
N GLY A 249 7.29 14.66 -10.53
CA GLY A 249 6.27 14.19 -11.44
C GLY A 249 4.88 14.79 -11.20
N THR A 250 3.94 14.35 -12.01
CA THR A 250 2.52 14.70 -11.91
C THR A 250 1.74 13.56 -11.27
N TYR A 251 0.88 13.92 -10.33
CA TYR A 251 0.09 13.00 -9.52
C TYR A 251 -1.35 13.47 -9.43
N TYR A 252 -2.22 12.55 -9.02
CA TYR A 252 -3.62 12.85 -8.80
C TYR A 252 -4.08 12.40 -7.41
N VAL A 253 -4.98 13.17 -6.83
CA VAL A 253 -5.80 12.75 -5.69
C VAL A 253 -7.20 12.52 -6.20
N GLN A 254 -7.80 11.40 -5.82
CA GLN A 254 -9.24 11.14 -5.99
C GLN A 254 -9.87 11.14 -4.60
N VAL A 255 -10.80 12.05 -4.36
CA VAL A 255 -11.76 11.94 -3.26
C VAL A 255 -13.00 11.28 -3.84
N TYR A 256 -13.54 10.24 -3.22
CA TYR A 256 -14.72 9.57 -3.76
C TYR A 256 -15.72 9.22 -2.66
N GLN A 257 -16.99 9.27 -3.02
CA GLN A 257 -18.07 8.91 -2.11
C GLN A 257 -18.03 7.41 -1.80
N TYR A 258 -17.94 7.07 -0.52
CA TYR A 258 -18.20 5.71 -0.05
C TYR A 258 -19.69 5.54 0.32
N SER A 259 -20.22 6.44 1.15
CA SER A 259 -21.62 6.39 1.59
C SER A 259 -22.14 7.74 2.11
N GLY A 260 -23.25 8.20 1.52
CA GLY A 260 -23.91 9.45 1.91
C GLY A 260 -23.21 10.69 1.34
N ASP A 261 -23.95 11.78 1.20
CA ASP A 261 -23.41 13.00 0.61
C ASP A 261 -22.65 13.79 1.68
N THR A 262 -21.43 14.25 1.37
CA THR A 262 -20.58 14.96 2.33
C THR A 262 -19.79 16.09 1.68
N ASN A 263 -19.68 17.20 2.39
CA ASN A 263 -18.67 18.21 2.09
C ASN A 263 -17.32 17.77 2.67
N TYR A 264 -16.24 18.35 2.18
CA TYR A 264 -14.91 18.13 2.75
C TYR A 264 -13.99 19.35 2.60
N SER A 265 -12.90 19.30 3.35
CA SER A 265 -11.74 20.18 3.23
C SER A 265 -10.49 19.33 3.00
N LEU A 266 -9.94 19.41 1.79
CA LEU A 266 -8.74 18.71 1.35
C LEU A 266 -7.51 19.60 1.52
N SER A 267 -6.45 19.08 2.14
CA SER A 267 -5.17 19.76 2.28
C SER A 267 -4.04 18.91 1.72
N LEU A 268 -3.26 19.49 0.80
CA LEU A 268 -2.15 18.82 0.11
C LEU A 268 -0.83 19.54 0.41
N THR A 269 0.20 18.80 0.79
CA THR A 269 1.54 19.34 1.05
C THR A 269 2.59 18.41 0.49
N ALA A 270 3.65 18.96 -0.11
CA ALA A 270 4.85 18.23 -0.47
C ALA A 270 6.07 18.98 0.07
N THR A 271 6.89 18.30 0.88
CA THR A 271 8.13 18.86 1.42
C THR A 271 9.29 18.21 0.69
N ALA A 272 10.03 19.00 -0.08
CA ALA A 272 11.20 18.53 -0.83
C ALA A 272 12.23 17.89 0.11
N LEU A 273 12.71 16.71 -0.27
CA LEU A 273 13.90 16.13 0.33
C LEU A 273 15.14 16.92 -0.11
N PRO A 274 16.21 16.95 0.70
CA PRO A 274 17.51 17.45 0.27
C PRO A 274 17.99 16.76 -1.02
N VAL A 275 18.84 17.45 -1.78
CA VAL A 275 19.40 16.88 -3.03
C VAL A 275 20.33 15.72 -2.67
N ASP A 276 20.02 14.54 -3.19
CA ASP A 276 20.88 13.35 -3.16
C ASP A 276 21.64 13.25 -4.49
N ASN A 277 22.98 13.23 -4.41
CA ASN A 277 23.89 13.06 -5.55
C ASN A 277 24.81 11.85 -5.41
N ALA A 278 24.77 11.17 -4.26
CA ALA A 278 25.46 9.92 -4.07
C ALA A 278 24.52 8.77 -4.45
N GLY A 279 25.01 7.55 -4.42
CA GLY A 279 24.18 6.41 -4.77
C GLY A 279 24.32 5.32 -3.73
N ASN A 280 23.26 4.55 -3.51
CA ASN A 280 23.14 3.56 -2.44
C ASN A 280 23.85 2.24 -2.70
N THR A 281 24.63 2.16 -3.77
CA THR A 281 25.38 0.95 -4.13
C THR A 281 26.76 1.34 -4.64
N LEU A 282 27.71 0.40 -4.57
CA LEU A 282 29.05 0.56 -5.15
C LEU A 282 29.00 0.90 -6.66
N ALA A 283 28.02 0.34 -7.40
CA ALA A 283 27.88 0.56 -8.84
C ALA A 283 27.36 1.96 -9.20
N THR A 284 26.58 2.56 -8.30
CA THR A 284 25.99 3.89 -8.46
C THR A 284 26.74 4.95 -7.65
N ALA A 285 27.90 4.60 -7.08
CA ALA A 285 28.69 5.48 -6.25
C ALA A 285 29.09 6.75 -7.00
N ARG A 286 29.05 7.88 -6.30
CA ARG A 286 29.52 9.15 -6.84
C ARG A 286 31.03 9.11 -7.06
N ASP A 287 31.45 9.28 -8.31
CA ASP A 287 32.88 9.28 -8.67
C ASP A 287 33.55 10.60 -8.24
N VAL A 288 34.45 10.49 -7.27
CA VAL A 288 35.31 11.56 -6.75
C VAL A 288 36.62 11.68 -7.55
N GLY A 289 36.98 10.64 -8.31
CA GLY A 289 38.24 10.57 -9.04
C GLY A 289 39.48 10.40 -8.15
N ALA A 290 40.64 10.81 -8.65
CA ALA A 290 41.91 10.68 -7.93
C ALA A 290 42.04 11.75 -6.82
N LEU A 291 42.36 11.33 -5.59
CA LEU A 291 42.58 12.22 -4.44
C LEU A 291 43.92 12.96 -4.53
N THR A 292 43.98 14.00 -5.36
CA THR A 292 45.18 14.85 -5.54
C THR A 292 45.17 16.12 -4.67
N ALA A 293 44.01 16.47 -4.11
CA ALA A 293 43.79 17.55 -3.16
C ALA A 293 42.59 17.18 -2.24
N THR A 294 42.32 17.98 -1.22
CA THR A 294 41.10 17.80 -0.42
C THR A 294 39.88 18.11 -1.28
N GLN A 295 38.94 17.18 -1.33
CA GLN A 295 37.63 17.36 -1.98
C GLN A 295 36.53 17.32 -0.92
N SER A 296 35.45 18.05 -1.13
CA SER A 296 34.34 18.12 -0.16
C SER A 296 33.00 18.10 -0.87
N PHE A 297 32.06 17.35 -0.30
CA PHE A 297 30.75 17.07 -0.84
C PHE A 297 29.70 17.28 0.24
N SER A 298 28.56 17.82 -0.14
CA SER A 298 27.38 17.88 0.72
C SER A 298 26.30 16.99 0.12
N ASP A 299 25.68 16.19 0.97
CA ASP A 299 24.60 15.25 0.62
C ASP A 299 23.75 14.99 1.88
N TRP A 300 22.87 13.99 1.82
CA TRP A 300 21.95 13.65 2.90
C TRP A 300 21.70 12.14 2.93
N VAL A 301 21.60 11.57 4.13
CA VAL A 301 21.05 10.22 4.31
C VAL A 301 19.80 10.27 5.17
N GLY A 302 18.84 9.40 4.90
CA GLY A 302 17.56 9.34 5.59
C GLY A 302 16.83 8.03 5.41
N SER A 303 15.61 7.93 5.93
CA SER A 303 14.87 6.65 6.00
C SER A 303 14.63 5.98 4.65
N VAL A 304 14.84 6.70 3.55
CA VAL A 304 14.60 6.26 2.17
C VAL A 304 15.85 6.31 1.29
N ASP A 305 16.91 6.91 1.83
CA ASP A 305 18.22 7.02 1.22
C ASP A 305 19.24 6.66 2.31
N ILE A 306 19.35 5.36 2.54
CA ILE A 306 20.02 4.84 3.74
C ILE A 306 21.54 4.82 3.59
N ASP A 307 22.04 5.04 2.39
CA ASP A 307 23.42 4.76 2.02
C ASP A 307 23.88 5.70 0.91
N ASP A 308 25.03 6.32 1.12
CA ASP A 308 25.71 7.11 0.12
C ASP A 308 27.11 6.58 -0.11
N TYR A 309 27.37 6.09 -1.33
CA TYR A 309 28.69 5.62 -1.74
C TYR A 309 29.41 6.68 -2.58
N TYR A 310 30.68 6.90 -2.26
CA TYR A 310 31.62 7.73 -3.00
C TYR A 310 32.80 6.87 -3.44
N SER A 311 33.09 6.80 -4.74
CA SER A 311 34.26 6.09 -5.27
C SER A 311 35.43 7.05 -5.45
N PHE A 312 36.63 6.66 -5.02
CA PHE A 312 37.83 7.48 -5.19
C PHE A 312 39.07 6.62 -5.48
N ASN A 313 40.07 7.23 -6.12
CA ASN A 313 41.31 6.58 -6.49
C ASN A 313 42.51 7.13 -5.69
N VAL A 314 43.33 6.22 -5.17
CA VAL A 314 44.64 6.48 -4.59
C VAL A 314 45.69 6.06 -5.60
N THR A 315 46.54 6.98 -6.06
CA THR A 315 47.48 6.71 -7.18
C THR A 315 48.87 6.28 -6.71
N THR A 316 49.28 6.70 -5.52
CA THR A 316 50.50 6.25 -4.82
C THR A 316 50.16 5.95 -3.35
N PRO A 317 50.92 5.06 -2.67
CA PRO A 317 50.69 4.79 -1.25
C PRO A 317 50.57 6.08 -0.43
N SER A 318 49.45 6.25 0.25
CA SER A 318 49.08 7.52 0.88
C SER A 318 48.32 7.30 2.18
N ASN A 319 48.43 8.24 3.12
CA ASN A 319 47.52 8.35 4.26
C ASN A 319 46.25 9.06 3.79
N VAL A 320 45.15 8.32 3.72
CA VAL A 320 43.81 8.82 3.35
C VAL A 320 43.06 9.22 4.61
N ASN A 321 42.46 10.41 4.57
CA ASN A 321 41.58 10.91 5.63
C ASN A 321 40.18 11.17 5.06
N LEU A 322 39.17 10.62 5.72
CA LEU A 322 37.76 10.91 5.52
C LEU A 322 37.28 11.68 6.75
N ASN A 323 36.59 12.81 6.58
CA ASN A 323 35.90 13.48 7.68
C ASN A 323 34.47 13.79 7.29
N LEU A 324 33.53 13.39 8.12
CA LEU A 324 32.10 13.58 7.97
C LEU A 324 31.60 14.53 9.06
N THR A 325 30.89 15.57 8.65
CA THR A 325 30.50 16.68 9.55
C THR A 325 29.09 17.18 9.23
N GLY A 326 28.53 18.05 10.07
CA GLY A 326 27.23 18.69 9.80
C GLY A 326 26.01 17.83 10.15
N LEU A 327 26.20 16.80 10.98
CA LEU A 327 25.17 15.85 11.35
C LEU A 327 24.19 16.40 12.40
N SER A 328 22.91 16.16 12.18
CA SER A 328 21.81 16.33 13.14
C SER A 328 21.22 15.01 13.63
N ALA A 329 21.67 13.88 13.07
CA ALA A 329 21.22 12.53 13.37
C ALA A 329 22.40 11.55 13.31
N ASP A 330 22.17 10.30 13.69
CA ASP A 330 23.21 9.30 13.85
C ASP A 330 23.55 8.65 12.50
N VAL A 331 24.82 8.77 12.09
CA VAL A 331 25.31 8.33 10.79
C VAL A 331 26.65 7.63 10.99
N ASP A 332 26.84 6.53 10.29
CA ASP A 332 28.06 5.75 10.35
C ASP A 332 28.89 5.99 9.09
N LEU A 333 30.18 6.28 9.27
CA LEU A 333 31.14 6.41 8.17
C LEU A 333 31.95 5.12 8.02
N TYR A 334 32.04 4.61 6.80
CA TYR A 334 32.85 3.45 6.44
C TYR A 334 33.82 3.78 5.31
N LEU A 335 35.03 3.25 5.41
CA LEU A 335 36.00 3.14 4.32
C LEU A 335 36.00 1.70 3.81
N LEU A 336 35.85 1.52 2.51
CA LEU A 336 35.72 0.23 1.84
C LEU A 336 36.80 0.05 0.78
N ASP A 337 37.18 -1.19 0.51
CA ASP A 337 38.06 -1.55 -0.60
C ASP A 337 37.31 -1.60 -1.95
N GLY A 338 38.04 -1.88 -3.04
CA GLY A 338 37.48 -1.97 -4.39
C GLY A 338 36.41 -3.05 -4.60
N SER A 339 36.26 -3.99 -3.66
CA SER A 339 35.24 -5.04 -3.68
C SER A 339 34.02 -4.72 -2.81
N GLY A 340 34.07 -3.63 -2.02
CA GLY A 340 33.04 -3.26 -1.06
C GLY A 340 33.25 -3.81 0.34
N THR A 341 34.43 -4.33 0.66
CA THR A 341 34.74 -4.83 2.01
C THR A 341 35.18 -3.67 2.90
N VAL A 342 34.68 -3.61 4.14
CA VAL A 342 35.05 -2.55 5.10
C VAL A 342 36.51 -2.67 5.52
N ILE A 343 37.30 -1.63 5.24
CA ILE A 343 38.68 -1.45 5.71
C ILE A 343 38.68 -0.82 7.10
N SER A 344 37.83 0.19 7.31
CA SER A 344 37.74 0.93 8.58
C SER A 344 36.36 1.58 8.71
N SER A 345 35.93 1.86 9.94
CA SER A 345 34.67 2.56 10.22
C SER A 345 34.82 3.53 11.38
N SER A 346 33.92 4.49 11.45
CA SER A 346 33.76 5.43 12.55
C SER A 346 32.25 5.57 12.80
N ILE A 347 31.82 5.17 14.00
CA ILE A 347 30.41 4.94 14.35
C ILE A 347 30.03 5.67 15.65
N TYR A 348 30.04 7.01 15.61
CA TYR A 348 29.98 7.85 16.82
C TYR A 348 28.71 8.71 16.89
N GLY A 349 27.52 8.11 16.87
CA GLY A 349 26.30 8.82 17.21
C GLY A 349 26.07 10.04 16.31
N THR A 350 25.70 11.18 16.92
CA THR A 350 25.51 12.46 16.19
C THR A 350 26.80 13.30 16.08
N THR A 351 27.95 12.76 16.48
CA THR A 351 29.22 13.51 16.45
C THR A 351 29.96 13.30 15.13
N SER A 352 30.70 14.32 14.67
CA SER A 352 31.46 14.20 13.42
C SER A 352 32.39 12.97 13.39
N GLU A 353 32.28 12.16 12.34
CA GLU A 353 33.10 10.98 12.14
C GLU A 353 34.40 11.31 11.39
N SER A 354 35.45 10.56 11.69
CA SER A 354 36.70 10.65 10.96
C SER A 354 37.38 9.30 10.85
N ILE A 355 37.91 8.98 9.67
CA ILE A 355 38.71 7.79 9.41
C ILE A 355 40.04 8.23 8.83
N THR A 356 41.13 7.71 9.39
CA THR A 356 42.48 7.83 8.81
C THR A 356 43.02 6.43 8.54
N SER A 357 43.48 6.17 7.32
CA SER A 357 44.04 4.87 6.94
C SER A 357 45.14 5.01 5.89
N GLN A 358 46.22 4.25 6.02
CA GLN A 358 47.25 4.18 4.99
C GLN A 358 46.84 3.19 3.92
N LEU A 359 46.62 3.66 2.70
CA LEU A 359 46.14 2.86 1.58
C LEU A 359 47.23 2.71 0.52
N SER A 360 47.25 1.55 -0.14
CA SER A 360 48.05 1.33 -1.34
C SER A 360 47.38 1.99 -2.55
N ALA A 361 48.07 2.01 -3.70
CA ALA A 361 47.44 2.48 -4.92
C ALA A 361 46.26 1.56 -5.32
N GLY A 362 45.10 2.13 -5.60
CA GLY A 362 43.87 1.38 -5.87
C GLY A 362 42.61 2.25 -5.87
N THR A 363 41.48 1.63 -6.15
CA THR A 363 40.14 2.22 -6.06
C THR A 363 39.49 1.81 -4.74
N TYR A 364 38.88 2.78 -4.07
CA TYR A 364 38.28 2.64 -2.74
C TYR A 364 36.93 3.35 -2.71
N TYR A 365 36.14 3.08 -1.68
CA TYR A 365 34.87 3.76 -1.46
C TYR A 365 34.73 4.31 -0.06
N ALA A 366 34.10 5.46 0.08
CA ALA A 366 33.52 5.91 1.35
C ALA A 366 32.02 5.61 1.31
N ARG A 367 31.49 5.00 2.37
CA ARG A 367 30.05 4.79 2.56
C ARG A 367 29.61 5.58 3.77
N VAL A 368 28.67 6.49 3.57
CA VAL A 368 27.95 7.19 4.62
C VAL A 368 26.62 6.46 4.80
N ASN A 369 26.42 5.81 5.94
CA ASN A 369 25.24 4.97 6.19
C ASN A 369 24.41 5.60 7.29
N ARG A 370 23.10 5.69 7.08
CA ARG A 370 22.19 6.11 8.13
C ARG A 370 22.04 5.05 9.21
N TYR A 371 22.47 5.37 10.41
CA TYR A 371 22.18 4.56 11.59
C TYR A 371 20.80 4.90 12.17
N SER A 372 20.55 6.17 12.49
CA SER A 372 19.24 6.61 12.99
C SER A 372 18.93 8.09 12.73
N GLY A 373 17.70 8.36 12.31
CA GLY A 373 17.24 9.71 11.97
C GLY A 373 17.79 10.22 10.64
N ASP A 374 17.20 11.29 10.14
CA ASP A 374 17.51 11.84 8.82
C ASP A 374 18.44 13.05 9.00
N THR A 375 19.52 13.14 8.21
CA THR A 375 20.47 14.24 8.34
C THR A 375 21.19 14.56 7.05
N THR A 376 21.42 15.86 6.83
CA THR A 376 22.39 16.32 5.84
C THR A 376 23.79 16.14 6.41
N TYR A 377 24.78 16.06 5.55
CA TYR A 377 26.18 15.99 5.97
C TYR A 377 27.10 16.70 4.99
N SER A 378 28.35 16.90 5.43
CA SER A 378 29.47 17.33 4.61
C SER A 378 30.61 16.34 4.76
N LEU A 379 30.91 15.58 3.70
CA LEU A 379 32.00 14.62 3.61
C LEU A 379 33.22 15.27 2.94
N SER A 380 34.38 15.18 3.57
CA SER A 380 35.65 15.60 3.00
C SER A 380 36.63 14.43 2.90
N LEU A 381 37.31 14.32 1.76
CA LEU A 381 38.28 13.27 1.48
C LEU A 381 39.62 13.92 1.11
N ASN A 382 40.72 13.43 1.67
CA ASN A 382 42.07 13.79 1.24
C ASN A 382 43.02 12.60 1.30
N ALA A 383 44.10 12.67 0.53
CA ALA A 383 45.19 11.70 0.56
C ALA A 383 46.53 12.44 0.62
N THR A 384 47.42 11.99 1.50
CA THR A 384 48.78 12.54 1.62
C THR A 384 49.80 11.44 1.35
N GLU A 385 50.61 11.60 0.32
CA GLU A 385 51.60 10.60 -0.09
C GLU A 385 52.59 10.28 1.05
N VAL A 386 52.89 9.00 1.25
CA VAL A 386 53.94 8.58 2.18
C VAL A 386 55.28 8.49 1.44
N THR A 387 56.26 9.28 1.84
CA THR A 387 57.63 9.16 1.31
C THR A 387 58.27 7.84 1.77
N PRO A 388 58.87 7.04 0.88
CA PRO A 388 59.54 5.80 1.27
C PRO A 388 60.75 6.12 2.15
N THR A 389 60.84 5.45 3.31
CA THR A 389 62.02 5.49 4.17
C THR A 389 63.24 4.91 3.41
N PRO A 390 64.39 5.63 3.34
CA PRO A 390 65.57 5.12 2.64
C PRO A 390 66.12 3.86 3.31
N THR A 391 66.29 2.81 2.52
CA THR A 391 66.84 1.51 2.94
C THR A 391 68.30 1.64 3.42
N PRO A 392 68.68 1.11 4.60
CA PRO A 392 70.08 1.11 5.04
C PRO A 392 70.95 0.12 4.23
N THR A 393 72.19 0.52 3.97
CA THR A 393 73.25 -0.17 3.20
C THR A 393 73.78 -1.45 3.91
N PRO A 394 74.17 -2.52 3.18
CA PRO A 394 74.43 -3.85 3.78
C PRO A 394 75.80 -3.99 4.48
N THR A 395 75.86 -4.83 5.51
CA THR A 395 77.08 -5.33 6.20
C THR A 395 76.93 -6.86 6.36
N PRO A 396 78.02 -7.68 6.27
CA PRO A 396 77.92 -9.07 5.80
C PRO A 396 77.45 -10.09 6.84
N THR A 397 76.87 -11.16 6.29
CA THR A 397 76.26 -12.37 6.86
C THR A 397 77.09 -13.08 7.94
N PRO A 398 76.44 -13.61 9.00
CA PRO A 398 76.28 -15.07 9.05
C PRO A 398 74.91 -15.59 9.55
N THR A 399 74.55 -16.75 9.02
CA THR A 399 73.59 -17.77 9.49
C THR A 399 72.11 -17.58 9.11
N PRO A 400 71.47 -18.58 8.44
CA PRO A 400 70.08 -18.46 7.99
C PRO A 400 69.11 -18.48 9.16
N THR A 401 68.44 -17.36 9.39
CA THR A 401 67.16 -17.31 10.10
C THR A 401 66.08 -17.73 9.12
N PRO A 402 65.14 -18.64 9.48
CA PRO A 402 64.12 -19.12 8.56
C PRO A 402 63.32 -17.93 8.02
N THR A 403 63.09 -17.92 6.72
CA THR A 403 62.07 -17.11 6.06
C THR A 403 60.79 -17.20 6.88
N PRO A 404 60.12 -16.09 7.27
CA PRO A 404 58.79 -16.21 7.85
C PRO A 404 57.95 -16.96 6.84
N THR A 405 57.50 -18.14 7.23
CA THR A 405 56.56 -18.95 6.47
C THR A 405 55.41 -18.03 6.06
N PRO A 406 54.91 -18.08 4.81
CA PRO A 406 53.70 -17.36 4.44
C PRO A 406 52.63 -17.70 5.48
N THR A 407 52.23 -16.73 6.29
CA THR A 407 51.16 -16.91 7.26
C THR A 407 49.88 -17.15 6.47
N ASP A 408 49.13 -18.19 6.80
CA ASP A 408 47.86 -18.45 6.13
C ASP A 408 46.83 -17.35 6.43
N TRP A 409 45.76 -17.30 5.63
CA TRP A 409 44.71 -16.30 5.79
C TRP A 409 44.14 -16.28 7.22
N TYR A 410 43.98 -17.45 7.83
CA TYR A 410 43.46 -17.59 9.21
C TYR A 410 44.33 -16.83 10.21
N THR A 411 45.65 -17.04 10.21
CA THR A 411 46.58 -16.37 11.16
C THR A 411 46.66 -14.86 10.91
N GLN A 412 46.34 -14.40 9.71
CA GLN A 412 46.39 -12.98 9.36
C GLN A 412 45.12 -12.22 9.73
N ASN A 413 43.96 -12.88 9.74
CA ASN A 413 42.65 -12.23 9.83
C ASN A 413 41.84 -12.62 11.07
N LEU A 414 42.22 -13.70 11.76
CA LEU A 414 41.59 -14.16 12.98
C LEU A 414 42.52 -13.91 14.17
N VAL A 415 41.95 -13.50 15.30
CA VAL A 415 42.64 -13.02 16.50
C VAL A 415 42.61 -14.07 17.60
N ASP A 416 41.48 -14.75 17.78
CA ASP A 416 41.35 -15.80 18.77
C ASP A 416 42.04 -17.09 18.31
N ALA A 417 42.89 -17.65 19.17
CA ALA A 417 43.74 -18.77 18.82
C ALA A 417 42.95 -20.09 18.64
N GLN A 418 41.85 -20.26 19.37
CA GLN A 418 41.02 -21.47 19.30
C GLN A 418 40.17 -21.43 18.03
N ILE A 419 39.45 -20.32 17.79
CA ILE A 419 38.67 -20.12 16.56
C ILE A 419 39.56 -20.20 15.32
N THR A 420 40.76 -19.60 15.36
CA THR A 420 41.74 -19.71 14.27
C THR A 420 42.11 -21.16 13.98
N THR A 421 42.42 -21.93 15.03
CA THR A 421 42.86 -23.32 14.90
C THR A 421 41.73 -24.23 14.43
N LEU A 422 40.55 -24.08 15.02
CA LEU A 422 39.37 -24.86 14.69
C LEU A 422 38.91 -24.57 13.27
N THR A 423 38.74 -23.30 12.90
CA THR A 423 38.28 -22.91 11.56
C THR A 423 39.25 -23.42 10.49
N ARG A 424 40.56 -23.29 10.69
CA ARG A 424 41.57 -23.83 9.79
C ARG A 424 41.41 -25.34 9.58
N SER A 425 41.11 -26.07 10.65
CA SER A 425 40.93 -27.52 10.59
C SER A 425 39.64 -27.91 9.87
N LEU A 426 38.53 -27.21 10.14
CA LEU A 426 37.23 -27.52 9.57
C LEU A 426 37.16 -27.13 8.09
N ALA A 427 37.69 -25.97 7.71
CA ALA A 427 37.73 -25.48 6.33
C ALA A 427 38.86 -26.11 5.47
N ALA A 428 39.54 -27.16 5.96
CA ALA A 428 40.65 -27.78 5.25
C ALA A 428 40.23 -28.44 3.92
N ASP A 429 38.96 -28.79 3.78
CA ASP A 429 38.36 -29.29 2.54
C ASP A 429 37.89 -28.16 1.60
N GLY A 430 38.08 -26.90 1.98
CA GLY A 430 37.65 -25.71 1.24
C GLY A 430 36.17 -25.36 1.43
N ASN A 431 35.48 -26.01 2.36
CA ASN A 431 34.06 -25.82 2.63
C ASN A 431 33.83 -25.52 4.13
N LEU A 432 32.98 -24.54 4.42
CA LEU A 432 32.46 -24.34 5.78
C LEU A 432 30.98 -24.69 5.77
N SER A 433 30.69 -25.92 6.18
CA SER A 433 29.33 -26.43 6.26
C SER A 433 28.56 -25.85 7.46
N ARG A 434 27.26 -26.14 7.50
CA ARG A 434 26.41 -25.84 8.67
C ARG A 434 27.02 -26.38 9.96
N ASN A 435 27.51 -27.62 9.96
CA ASN A 435 28.06 -28.25 11.15
C ASN A 435 29.38 -27.62 11.58
N ASP A 436 30.19 -27.16 10.62
CA ASP A 436 31.43 -26.46 10.90
C ASP A 436 31.16 -25.11 11.55
N MET A 437 30.21 -24.35 11.01
CA MET A 437 29.80 -23.07 11.61
C MET A 437 29.21 -23.26 13.01
N ILE A 438 28.38 -24.27 13.25
CA ILE A 438 27.88 -24.59 14.59
C ILE A 438 29.04 -24.92 15.54
N ALA A 439 30.05 -25.68 15.09
CA ALA A 439 31.22 -26.01 15.90
C ALA A 439 32.02 -24.74 16.23
N ILE A 440 32.24 -23.85 15.27
CA ILE A 440 32.95 -22.57 15.45
C ILE A 440 32.19 -21.66 16.43
N PHE A 441 30.87 -21.50 16.27
CA PHE A 441 30.06 -20.72 17.21
C PHE A 441 30.09 -21.29 18.64
N ARG A 442 30.24 -22.61 18.77
CA ARG A 442 30.35 -23.27 20.08
C ARG A 442 31.73 -23.18 20.70
N ASP A 443 32.76 -23.08 19.88
CA ASP A 443 34.15 -22.93 20.30
C ASP A 443 34.38 -21.53 20.90
N ALA A 444 33.75 -20.51 20.33
CA ALA A 444 33.71 -19.13 20.79
C ALA A 444 33.07 -18.92 22.19
N LYS A 445 32.80 -20.00 22.95
CA LYS A 445 32.22 -19.98 24.30
C LYS A 445 33.25 -20.34 25.37
N ASP A 446 34.54 -20.32 25.02
CA ASP A 446 35.60 -20.94 25.82
C ASP A 446 35.82 -20.26 27.20
N GLY A 447 35.26 -19.06 27.38
CA GLY A 447 35.31 -18.24 28.59
C GLY A 447 33.99 -18.07 29.37
N SER A 448 32.92 -18.83 29.06
CA SER A 448 31.54 -18.63 29.57
C SER A 448 30.80 -17.38 29.06
N VAL A 449 31.51 -16.51 28.35
CA VAL A 449 31.02 -15.34 27.63
C VAL A 449 31.78 -15.24 26.31
N ILE A 450 31.15 -14.63 25.31
CA ILE A 450 31.76 -14.28 24.04
C ILE A 450 32.55 -12.98 24.23
N ASP A 451 33.86 -13.01 24.09
CA ASP A 451 34.70 -11.83 24.19
C ASP A 451 34.80 -11.04 22.86
N ALA A 452 35.51 -9.90 22.91
CA ALA A 452 35.64 -9.03 21.75
C ALA A 452 36.46 -9.65 20.61
N SER A 453 37.43 -10.51 20.91
CA SER A 453 38.26 -11.20 19.92
C SER A 453 37.44 -12.28 19.21
N GLU A 454 36.70 -13.08 19.98
CA GLU A 454 35.82 -14.12 19.47
C GLU A 454 34.73 -13.51 18.57
N LEU A 455 34.07 -12.43 19.03
CA LEU A 455 33.06 -11.74 18.23
C LEU A 455 33.64 -11.15 16.93
N THR A 456 34.86 -10.61 16.99
CA THR A 456 35.56 -10.08 15.81
C THR A 456 35.80 -11.20 14.81
N ASP A 457 36.29 -12.36 15.26
CA ASP A 457 36.57 -13.50 14.40
C ASP A 457 35.32 -14.07 13.75
N LEU A 458 34.23 -14.23 14.52
CA LEU A 458 32.94 -14.68 13.99
C LEU A 458 32.42 -13.75 12.89
N ARG A 459 32.51 -12.42 13.08
CA ARG A 459 32.11 -11.43 12.08
C ARG A 459 33.04 -11.41 10.87
N THR A 460 34.34 -11.61 11.07
CA THR A 460 35.33 -11.75 9.99
C THR A 460 35.03 -12.98 9.15
N LEU A 461 34.70 -14.12 9.75
CA LEU A 461 34.34 -15.34 9.01
C LEU A 461 33.06 -15.18 8.19
N VAL A 462 32.03 -14.56 8.75
CA VAL A 462 30.76 -14.31 8.04
C VAL A 462 30.96 -13.35 6.86
N SER A 463 31.66 -12.23 7.08
CA SER A 463 31.93 -11.23 6.03
C SER A 463 32.84 -11.76 4.92
N ASN A 464 33.71 -12.72 5.22
CA ASN A 464 34.59 -13.38 4.26
C ASN A 464 34.08 -14.78 3.82
N SER A 465 32.77 -15.02 3.90
CA SER A 465 32.18 -16.32 3.57
C SER A 465 32.39 -16.78 2.12
N THR A 466 32.80 -15.89 1.21
CA THR A 466 33.18 -16.21 -0.18
C THR A 466 34.57 -16.85 -0.31
N LEU A 467 35.39 -16.77 0.73
CA LEU A 467 36.68 -17.47 0.81
C LEU A 467 36.50 -19.00 0.81
N PHE A 468 35.33 -19.46 1.26
CA PHE A 468 34.99 -20.87 1.40
C PHE A 468 33.81 -21.20 0.48
N THR A 469 33.71 -22.47 0.12
CA THR A 469 32.40 -22.98 -0.31
C THR A 469 31.49 -22.95 0.91
N MET A 470 30.36 -22.26 0.80
CA MET A 470 29.36 -22.19 1.88
C MET A 470 27.98 -22.06 1.23
N ALA A 471 27.02 -22.86 1.70
CA ALA A 471 25.64 -22.76 1.23
C ALA A 471 25.04 -21.41 1.63
N ASP A 472 24.19 -20.81 0.79
CA ASP A 472 23.64 -19.48 1.05
C ASP A 472 22.82 -19.43 2.35
N SER A 473 22.11 -20.50 2.68
CA SER A 473 21.46 -20.64 3.98
C SER A 473 22.45 -20.55 5.14
N VAL A 474 23.63 -21.20 5.05
CA VAL A 474 24.65 -21.15 6.10
C VAL A 474 25.23 -19.74 6.22
N LYS A 475 25.45 -19.03 5.11
CA LYS A 475 25.90 -17.63 5.13
C LYS A 475 24.89 -16.73 5.84
N VAL A 476 23.62 -16.79 5.41
CA VAL A 476 22.55 -15.94 5.93
C VAL A 476 22.30 -16.23 7.41
N LEU A 477 22.17 -17.50 7.80
CA LEU A 477 21.93 -17.89 9.19
C LEU A 477 23.12 -17.55 10.09
N SER A 478 24.36 -17.73 9.62
CA SER A 478 25.56 -17.31 10.37
C SER A 478 25.60 -15.80 10.55
N ASN A 479 25.18 -15.03 9.54
CA ASN A 479 25.07 -13.57 9.63
C ASN A 479 24.04 -13.14 10.67
N LYS A 480 22.90 -13.81 10.76
CA LYS A 480 21.88 -13.54 11.79
C LYS A 480 22.38 -13.82 13.21
N ILE A 481 23.31 -14.76 13.39
CA ILE A 481 23.95 -15.05 14.69
C ILE A 481 25.06 -14.03 15.00
N ALA A 482 26.03 -13.86 14.11
CA ALA A 482 27.24 -13.08 14.39
C ALA A 482 27.05 -11.55 14.36
N ASN A 483 26.14 -11.08 13.50
CA ASN A 483 25.83 -9.66 13.35
C ASN A 483 24.53 -9.34 14.09
N SER A 484 23.39 -9.40 13.39
CA SER A 484 22.10 -9.08 13.98
C SER A 484 20.94 -9.52 13.11
N ASP A 485 19.79 -9.75 13.74
CA ASP A 485 18.49 -9.87 13.09
C ASP A 485 17.39 -9.31 14.02
N ALA A 486 16.33 -8.74 13.45
CA ALA A 486 15.21 -8.23 14.23
C ALA A 486 14.56 -9.33 15.09
N ALA A 487 14.50 -10.56 14.57
CA ALA A 487 13.95 -11.71 15.27
C ALA A 487 14.73 -12.07 16.54
N ASN A 488 16.06 -11.87 16.58
CA ASN A 488 16.85 -12.13 17.79
C ASN A 488 16.37 -11.29 18.97
N THR A 489 16.08 -10.01 18.70
CA THR A 489 15.61 -9.06 19.71
C THR A 489 14.17 -9.38 20.12
N ARG A 490 13.32 -9.75 19.15
CA ARG A 490 11.90 -10.08 19.38
C ARG A 490 11.70 -11.39 20.14
N SER A 491 12.57 -12.38 19.96
CA SER A 491 12.60 -13.60 20.79
C SER A 491 13.05 -13.34 22.23
N GLY A 492 13.55 -12.14 22.54
CA GLY A 492 14.10 -11.81 23.85
C GLY A 492 15.51 -12.37 24.10
N PHE A 493 16.14 -13.01 23.11
CA PHE A 493 17.53 -13.47 23.20
C PHE A 493 18.52 -12.30 23.04
N GLY A 494 18.17 -11.32 22.21
CA GLY A 494 19.05 -10.21 21.83
C GLY A 494 20.11 -10.59 20.80
N ASN A 495 20.67 -9.60 20.11
CA ASN A 495 21.80 -9.79 19.19
C ASN A 495 23.10 -10.08 19.95
N LEU A 496 24.07 -10.68 19.27
CA LEU A 496 25.37 -11.00 19.86
C LEU A 496 26.25 -9.75 19.99
N PHE A 497 26.85 -9.55 21.16
CA PHE A 497 27.81 -8.50 21.47
C PHE A 497 28.93 -9.05 22.38
N ALA A 498 30.01 -8.29 22.57
CA ALA A 498 31.05 -8.70 23.50
C ALA A 498 30.47 -8.75 24.93
N ASP A 499 30.79 -9.77 25.70
CA ASP A 499 30.18 -10.16 26.98
C ASP A 499 28.81 -10.86 26.85
N SER A 500 28.36 -11.24 25.64
CA SER A 500 27.21 -12.13 25.46
C SER A 500 27.46 -13.49 26.15
N SER A 501 26.45 -14.05 26.83
CA SER A 501 26.61 -15.32 27.53
C SER A 501 26.60 -16.54 26.60
N ASP A 502 27.19 -17.66 27.04
CA ASP A 502 27.06 -18.97 26.38
C ASP A 502 25.61 -19.37 26.10
N THR A 503 24.71 -19.02 27.03
CA THR A 503 23.28 -19.30 26.90
C THR A 503 22.67 -18.51 25.75
N GLN A 504 23.07 -17.25 25.58
CA GLN A 504 22.64 -16.44 24.45
C GLN A 504 23.13 -17.03 23.13
N MET A 505 24.40 -17.44 23.06
CA MET A 505 24.95 -18.11 21.88
C MET A 505 24.19 -19.41 21.54
N GLU A 506 23.95 -20.29 22.52
CA GLU A 506 23.18 -21.52 22.27
C GLU A 506 21.71 -21.25 21.89
N ASN A 507 21.08 -20.20 22.42
CA ASN A 507 19.75 -19.79 21.99
C ASN A 507 19.74 -19.32 20.53
N LEU A 508 20.75 -18.56 20.10
CA LEU A 508 20.89 -18.09 18.71
C LEU A 508 21.20 -19.24 17.75
N ILE A 509 22.10 -20.17 18.11
CA ILE A 509 22.33 -21.42 17.37
C ILE A 509 21.03 -22.23 17.30
N GLY A 510 20.34 -22.35 18.45
CA GLY A 510 19.07 -23.02 18.60
C GLY A 510 18.01 -22.48 17.63
N LYS A 511 17.87 -21.16 17.58
CA LYS A 511 16.95 -20.46 16.68
C LYS A 511 17.32 -20.67 15.20
N TRP A 512 18.52 -20.28 14.81
CA TRP A 512 18.86 -20.16 13.39
C TRP A 512 19.31 -21.45 12.75
N PHE A 513 20.06 -22.29 13.47
CA PHE A 513 20.54 -23.54 12.92
C PHE A 513 19.73 -24.75 13.35
N LEU A 514 19.17 -24.80 14.56
CA LEU A 514 18.53 -26.02 15.08
C LEU A 514 17.00 -25.98 15.08
N GLY A 515 16.38 -24.82 14.82
CA GLY A 515 14.94 -24.63 14.81
C GLY A 515 14.25 -24.91 16.14
N THR A 516 14.94 -24.71 17.27
CA THR A 516 14.42 -24.94 18.62
C THR A 516 13.65 -23.74 19.19
N ASP A 517 13.77 -22.56 18.57
CA ASP A 517 12.92 -21.40 18.86
C ASP A 517 11.61 -21.51 18.08
N ARG A 518 10.65 -22.23 18.68
CA ARG A 518 9.40 -22.62 18.02
C ARG A 518 8.34 -21.53 18.15
N PRO A 519 7.49 -21.32 17.12
CA PRO A 519 6.41 -20.35 17.21
C PRO A 519 5.47 -20.57 18.41
N ASP A 520 5.06 -19.48 19.03
CA ASP A 520 4.04 -19.47 20.07
C ASP A 520 2.72 -20.03 19.53
N THR A 521 2.08 -20.87 20.35
CA THR A 521 0.83 -21.54 20.04
C THR A 521 0.08 -21.91 21.33
N GLY A 522 -1.24 -22.01 21.25
CA GLY A 522 -2.09 -22.55 22.33
C GLY A 522 -2.08 -24.09 22.43
N TYR A 523 -1.36 -24.77 21.55
CA TYR A 523 -1.31 -26.24 21.45
C TYR A 523 0.02 -26.82 21.99
N ILE A 524 0.09 -28.15 22.10
CA ILE A 524 1.29 -28.84 22.59
C ILE A 524 2.17 -29.21 21.39
N TYR A 525 3.48 -28.93 21.50
CA TYR A 525 4.45 -29.42 20.53
C TYR A 525 4.76 -30.91 20.73
N SER A 526 4.53 -31.70 19.68
CA SER A 526 4.84 -33.14 19.66
C SER A 526 5.79 -33.48 18.52
N TYR A 527 6.68 -34.45 18.73
CA TYR A 527 7.60 -34.92 17.69
C TYR A 527 6.83 -35.66 16.58
N ALA A 528 6.87 -35.15 15.35
CA ALA A 528 6.17 -35.74 14.22
C ALA A 528 7.04 -36.77 13.46
N SER A 529 6.56 -38.02 13.41
CA SER A 529 7.06 -39.07 12.51
C SER A 529 6.65 -38.78 11.07
N GLY A 530 7.33 -39.43 10.09
CA GLY A 530 7.02 -39.29 8.66
C GLY A 530 8.23 -38.84 7.82
N SER A 531 7.97 -38.47 6.58
CA SER A 531 8.97 -37.93 5.66
C SER A 531 8.64 -36.49 5.30
N LEU A 532 9.62 -35.71 4.84
CA LEU A 532 9.38 -34.36 4.33
C LEU A 532 8.40 -34.41 3.15
N PHE A 533 8.72 -35.25 2.17
CA PHE A 533 7.87 -35.59 1.02
C PHE A 533 7.69 -37.11 0.95
N GLN A 534 6.50 -37.60 0.56
CA GLN A 534 6.22 -39.01 0.28
C GLN A 534 6.22 -39.26 -1.22
N ASN A 535 5.50 -38.44 -2.00
CA ASN A 535 5.41 -38.58 -3.47
C ASN A 535 5.67 -37.26 -4.21
N GLY A 536 6.42 -36.36 -3.57
CA GLY A 536 6.60 -34.98 -4.02
C GLY A 536 5.45 -34.09 -3.57
N ALA A 537 5.65 -32.77 -3.62
CA ALA A 537 4.63 -31.81 -3.23
C ALA A 537 3.39 -31.93 -4.14
N SER A 538 2.23 -32.14 -3.53
CA SER A 538 0.93 -32.19 -4.19
C SER A 538 -0.02 -31.20 -3.58
N ALA A 539 -0.93 -30.67 -4.40
CA ALA A 539 -2.04 -29.89 -3.89
C ALA A 539 -2.84 -30.70 -2.85
N ASP A 540 -3.00 -32.01 -3.05
CA ASP A 540 -3.74 -32.94 -2.17
C ASP A 540 -3.19 -33.11 -0.76
N ASP A 541 -1.99 -32.59 -0.50
CA ASP A 541 -1.38 -32.60 0.83
C ASP A 541 -1.94 -31.47 1.72
N ILE A 542 -2.59 -30.47 1.10
CA ILE A 542 -3.06 -29.25 1.77
C ILE A 542 -4.38 -29.48 2.49
N TYR A 543 -4.32 -29.38 3.81
CA TYR A 543 -5.48 -29.30 4.70
C TYR A 543 -5.22 -28.21 5.75
N GLN A 544 -5.94 -27.10 5.67
CA GLN A 544 -5.83 -26.04 6.67
C GLN A 544 -6.32 -26.51 8.05
N GLY A 545 -5.62 -26.10 9.10
CA GLY A 545 -6.04 -26.33 10.48
C GLY A 545 -6.59 -25.07 11.18
N ALA A 546 -6.38 -25.00 12.48
CA ALA A 546 -6.95 -23.98 13.37
C ALA A 546 -6.18 -22.64 13.37
N VAL A 547 -5.91 -22.07 12.19
CA VAL A 547 -5.29 -20.75 12.02
C VAL A 547 -5.87 -20.07 10.76
N GLY A 548 -6.04 -18.76 10.81
CA GLY A 548 -6.62 -17.94 9.72
C GLY A 548 -5.68 -17.65 8.57
N ASP A 549 -4.87 -18.62 8.12
CA ASP A 549 -3.80 -18.45 7.12
C ASP A 549 -4.21 -18.91 5.71
N CYS A 550 -5.50 -18.87 5.36
CA CYS A 550 -6.02 -19.54 4.17
C CYS A 550 -5.34 -19.09 2.87
N TYR A 551 -4.95 -17.81 2.81
CA TYR A 551 -4.17 -17.24 1.72
C TYR A 551 -2.83 -17.95 1.51
N TYR A 552 -2.17 -18.38 2.59
CA TYR A 552 -0.90 -19.09 2.54
C TYR A 552 -1.10 -20.50 1.99
N VAL A 553 -1.91 -21.32 2.65
CA VAL A 553 -2.12 -22.72 2.25
C VAL A 553 -2.84 -22.88 0.90
N ALA A 554 -3.76 -21.99 0.53
CA ALA A 554 -4.37 -22.01 -0.82
C ALA A 554 -3.35 -21.65 -1.91
N THR A 555 -2.38 -20.78 -1.60
CA THR A 555 -1.30 -20.47 -2.53
C THR A 555 -0.33 -21.64 -2.64
N LEU A 556 0.05 -22.27 -1.51
CA LEU A 556 0.88 -23.49 -1.54
C LEU A 556 0.22 -24.61 -2.36
N ALA A 557 -1.11 -24.79 -2.25
CA ALA A 557 -1.85 -25.72 -3.09
C ALA A 557 -1.69 -25.41 -4.59
N SER A 558 -1.81 -24.13 -4.97
CA SER A 558 -1.65 -23.70 -6.35
C SER A 558 -0.21 -23.88 -6.85
N ILE A 559 0.78 -23.55 -6.03
CA ILE A 559 2.20 -23.77 -6.38
C ILE A 559 2.49 -25.26 -6.51
N ALA A 560 2.01 -26.11 -5.60
CA ALA A 560 2.21 -27.55 -5.68
C ALA A 560 1.55 -28.16 -6.93
N GLN A 561 0.43 -27.61 -7.38
CA GLN A 561 -0.23 -28.05 -8.61
C GLN A 561 0.55 -27.63 -9.88
N GLU A 562 0.93 -26.36 -9.97
CA GLU A 562 1.40 -25.77 -11.22
C GLU A 562 2.93 -25.74 -11.34
N LYS A 563 3.63 -25.68 -10.20
CA LYS A 563 5.09 -25.46 -10.08
C LYS A 563 5.69 -26.16 -8.83
N PRO A 564 5.48 -27.48 -8.64
CA PRO A 564 5.86 -28.19 -7.42
C PRO A 564 7.37 -28.10 -7.08
N GLU A 565 8.22 -27.85 -8.07
CA GLU A 565 9.65 -27.65 -7.88
C GLU A 565 9.98 -26.44 -7.00
N TYR A 566 9.14 -25.39 -6.99
CA TYR A 566 9.37 -24.23 -6.12
C TYR A 566 9.17 -24.59 -4.64
N ILE A 567 8.23 -25.50 -4.34
CA ILE A 567 8.07 -26.05 -2.99
C ILE A 567 9.23 -26.99 -2.66
N GLN A 568 9.56 -27.93 -3.54
CA GLN A 568 10.62 -28.90 -3.24
C GLN A 568 11.98 -28.21 -3.02
N ASN A 569 12.30 -27.22 -3.85
CA ASN A 569 13.56 -26.47 -3.77
C ASN A 569 13.56 -25.40 -2.65
N MET A 570 12.43 -25.14 -1.98
CA MET A 570 12.44 -24.24 -0.81
C MET A 570 13.02 -24.92 0.43
N PHE A 571 13.04 -26.26 0.48
CA PHE A 571 13.53 -27.01 1.63
C PHE A 571 14.95 -27.53 1.44
N THR A 572 15.73 -27.47 2.51
CA THR A 572 16.97 -28.24 2.68
C THR A 572 16.80 -29.13 3.90
N ASP A 573 16.85 -30.44 3.72
CA ASP A 573 16.94 -31.41 4.82
C ASP A 573 18.38 -31.39 5.36
N ASN A 574 18.54 -30.99 6.62
CA ASN A 574 19.85 -30.84 7.24
C ASN A 574 20.42 -32.19 7.73
N GLY A 575 19.67 -33.29 7.62
CA GLY A 575 20.11 -34.65 8.00
C GLY A 575 20.09 -34.92 9.51
N ASP A 576 19.62 -33.97 10.32
CA ASP A 576 19.59 -34.03 11.78
C ASP A 576 18.18 -33.81 12.35
N ASN A 577 17.14 -34.11 11.55
CA ASN A 577 15.73 -33.85 11.86
C ASN A 577 15.37 -32.36 11.95
N THR A 578 16.16 -31.49 11.32
CA THR A 578 15.81 -30.09 11.09
C THR A 578 15.76 -29.80 9.60
N PHE A 579 14.99 -28.79 9.22
CA PHE A 579 14.78 -28.40 7.83
C PHE A 579 14.98 -26.90 7.70
N THR A 580 15.86 -26.49 6.80
CA THR A 580 16.02 -25.08 6.44
C THR A 580 15.06 -24.73 5.32
N VAL A 581 14.29 -23.66 5.48
CA VAL A 581 13.24 -23.24 4.57
C VAL A 581 13.56 -21.87 4.00
N ARG A 582 13.53 -21.74 2.68
CA ARG A 582 13.85 -20.51 1.93
C ARG A 582 12.59 -19.72 1.60
N PHE A 583 12.64 -18.41 1.81
CA PHE A 583 11.66 -17.43 1.33
C PHE A 583 12.35 -16.31 0.56
N TYR A 584 11.59 -15.49 -0.17
CA TYR A 584 12.08 -14.34 -0.93
C TYR A 584 11.42 -13.03 -0.48
N ASN A 585 12.19 -11.95 -0.44
CA ASN A 585 11.67 -10.59 -0.34
C ASN A 585 12.30 -9.78 -1.46
N ASN A 586 11.48 -9.27 -2.37
CA ASN A 586 11.92 -8.54 -3.56
C ASN A 586 13.04 -9.29 -4.34
N GLY A 587 12.93 -10.62 -4.45
CA GLY A 587 13.88 -11.48 -5.15
C GLY A 587 15.13 -11.88 -4.34
N VAL A 588 15.33 -11.33 -3.13
CA VAL A 588 16.44 -11.71 -2.25
C VAL A 588 16.00 -12.86 -1.33
N ALA A 589 16.78 -13.94 -1.30
CA ALA A 589 16.48 -15.10 -0.48
C ALA A 589 16.82 -14.87 1.01
N ASP A 590 15.94 -15.34 1.89
CA ASP A 590 16.19 -15.47 3.32
C ASP A 590 15.77 -16.86 3.80
N TYR A 591 16.26 -17.26 4.97
CA TYR A 591 16.16 -18.63 5.48
C TYR A 591 15.78 -18.64 6.96
N VAL A 592 15.01 -19.66 7.32
CA VAL A 592 14.67 -20.04 8.69
C VAL A 592 14.85 -21.55 8.85
N THR A 593 15.20 -22.03 10.04
CA THR A 593 15.31 -23.46 10.30
C THR A 593 14.22 -23.90 11.26
N VAL A 594 13.52 -24.99 10.92
CA VAL A 594 12.49 -25.60 11.76
C VAL A 594 12.86 -27.02 12.16
N ASP A 595 12.57 -27.39 13.41
CA ASP A 595 12.63 -28.79 13.85
C ASP A 595 11.31 -29.56 13.57
N ARG A 596 11.32 -30.87 13.85
CA ARG A 596 10.17 -31.78 13.66
C ARG A 596 9.07 -31.71 14.71
N TYR A 597 9.20 -30.86 15.72
CA TYR A 597 8.12 -30.71 16.68
C TYR A 597 7.06 -29.81 16.06
N LEU A 598 5.84 -30.34 15.92
CA LEU A 598 4.70 -29.62 15.37
C LEU A 598 3.58 -29.51 16.41
N PRO A 599 2.76 -28.45 16.38
CA PRO A 599 1.65 -28.29 17.31
C PRO A 599 0.56 -29.34 17.07
N THR A 600 0.09 -29.98 18.14
CA THR A 600 -0.93 -31.03 18.07
C THR A 600 -2.14 -30.73 18.94
N TYR A 601 -3.32 -31.12 18.42
CA TYR A 601 -4.53 -31.31 19.21
C TYR A 601 -4.71 -32.80 19.46
N GLY A 602 -4.28 -33.25 20.65
CA GLY A 602 -4.11 -34.68 20.92
C GLY A 602 -3.01 -35.27 20.03
N ASN A 603 -3.37 -36.27 19.22
CA ASN A 603 -2.44 -36.92 18.28
C ASN A 603 -2.53 -36.39 16.84
N TYR A 604 -3.33 -35.34 16.59
CA TYR A 604 -3.56 -34.81 15.25
C TYR A 604 -2.92 -33.43 15.10
N ALA A 605 -2.64 -33.02 13.85
CA ALA A 605 -2.18 -31.67 13.54
C ALA A 605 -3.17 -30.63 14.08
N ALA A 606 -2.67 -29.60 14.75
CA ALA A 606 -3.51 -28.47 15.17
C ALA A 606 -3.71 -27.45 14.04
N TYR A 607 -2.65 -27.20 13.27
CA TYR A 607 -2.63 -26.29 12.12
C TYR A 607 -2.59 -27.09 10.82
N ALA A 608 -1.81 -26.69 9.80
CA ALA A 608 -1.77 -27.40 8.54
C ALA A 608 -1.49 -28.89 8.72
N GLY A 609 -2.30 -29.70 8.04
CA GLY A 609 -2.27 -31.16 8.12
C GLY A 609 -1.05 -31.77 7.44
N TRP A 610 -0.77 -33.02 7.80
CA TRP A 610 0.28 -33.85 7.20
C TRP A 610 -0.25 -35.17 6.60
N GLY A 611 -1.53 -35.19 6.24
CA GLY A 611 -2.24 -36.30 5.55
C GLY A 611 -2.40 -37.62 6.32
N GLY A 612 -1.61 -37.87 7.37
CA GLY A 612 -1.64 -39.11 8.15
C GLY A 612 -2.51 -39.06 9.41
N GLY A 613 -2.88 -40.24 9.92
CA GLY A 613 -3.88 -40.39 10.98
C GLY A 613 -3.39 -40.11 12.42
N SER A 614 -2.10 -39.89 12.65
CA SER A 614 -1.53 -39.56 13.97
C SER A 614 -0.13 -38.97 13.82
N VAL A 615 0.30 -38.12 14.75
CA VAL A 615 1.65 -37.53 14.82
C VAL A 615 2.77 -38.58 14.81
N THR A 616 2.48 -39.81 15.23
CA THR A 616 3.45 -40.92 15.24
C THR A 616 3.48 -41.75 13.95
N SER A 617 2.60 -41.48 12.98
CA SER A 617 2.54 -42.26 11.73
C SER A 617 3.77 -42.01 10.84
N THR A 618 4.37 -43.06 10.31
CA THR A 618 5.46 -42.95 9.33
C THR A 618 4.98 -42.56 7.94
N SER A 619 3.66 -42.59 7.71
CA SER A 619 3.03 -42.15 6.45
C SER A 619 2.77 -40.65 6.39
N ASN A 620 3.07 -39.89 7.44
CA ASN A 620 2.88 -38.45 7.42
C ASN A 620 3.78 -37.80 6.37
N GLU A 621 3.24 -36.80 5.68
CA GLU A 621 3.94 -35.95 4.71
C GLU A 621 4.01 -34.54 5.29
N LEU A 622 5.21 -34.13 5.70
CA LEU A 622 5.37 -33.03 6.66
C LEU A 622 5.57 -31.66 6.03
N TRP A 623 5.80 -31.57 4.71
CA TRP A 623 6.22 -30.32 4.08
C TRP A 623 5.24 -29.17 4.30
N VAL A 624 3.93 -29.41 4.31
CA VAL A 624 2.93 -28.34 4.50
C VAL A 624 3.05 -27.75 5.90
N ALA A 625 3.02 -28.60 6.93
CA ALA A 625 3.11 -28.19 8.32
C ALA A 625 4.47 -27.56 8.65
N LEU A 626 5.56 -28.03 8.04
CA LEU A 626 6.89 -27.44 8.20
C LEU A 626 7.02 -26.09 7.47
N ALA A 627 6.41 -25.93 6.30
CA ALA A 627 6.36 -24.67 5.57
C ALA A 627 5.58 -23.61 6.36
N GLU A 628 4.40 -23.97 6.88
CA GLU A 628 3.56 -23.12 7.72
C GLU A 628 4.30 -22.72 9.02
N LYS A 629 4.95 -23.67 9.70
CA LYS A 629 5.77 -23.37 10.88
C LYS A 629 6.92 -22.41 10.56
N ALA A 630 7.61 -22.63 9.45
CA ALA A 630 8.70 -21.77 9.01
C ALA A 630 8.19 -20.36 8.67
N TYR A 631 7.01 -20.26 8.05
CA TYR A 631 6.39 -18.99 7.73
C TYR A 631 5.96 -18.23 9.00
N ALA A 632 5.48 -18.93 10.03
CA ALA A 632 5.23 -18.36 11.35
C ALA A 632 6.53 -17.84 12.03
N GLN A 633 7.65 -18.56 11.92
CA GLN A 633 8.96 -18.07 12.38
C GLN A 633 9.47 -16.89 11.54
N LEU A 634 9.16 -16.82 10.26
CA LEU A 634 9.61 -15.71 9.42
C LEU A 634 8.95 -14.38 9.83
N ALA A 635 7.75 -14.43 10.42
CA ALA A 635 6.99 -13.24 10.81
C ALA A 635 7.75 -12.29 11.75
N GLU A 636 8.47 -12.83 12.72
CA GLU A 636 9.32 -12.06 13.65
C GLU A 636 10.54 -11.42 12.98
N SER A 637 10.92 -11.82 11.76
CA SER A 637 11.95 -11.11 10.99
C SER A 637 11.39 -9.85 10.32
N GLY A 638 10.09 -9.56 10.46
CA GLY A 638 9.42 -8.41 9.86
C GLY A 638 8.89 -8.66 8.44
N TRP A 639 8.81 -9.91 8.04
CA TRP A 639 8.37 -10.33 6.69
C TRP A 639 6.87 -10.67 6.64
N SER A 640 6.20 -10.73 7.79
CA SER A 640 4.75 -10.88 7.85
C SER A 640 4.07 -9.61 7.34
N ARG A 641 3.10 -9.80 6.44
CA ARG A 641 2.19 -8.74 5.98
C ARG A 641 0.75 -9.01 6.43
N THR A 642 0.59 -9.65 7.59
CA THR A 642 -0.73 -9.89 8.13
C THR A 642 -1.44 -8.59 8.43
N TYR A 643 -2.76 -8.60 8.24
CA TYR A 643 -3.63 -7.48 8.57
C TYR A 643 -3.50 -7.05 10.04
N SER A 644 -3.10 -7.97 10.92
CA SER A 644 -2.91 -7.70 12.35
C SER A 644 -1.66 -6.87 12.68
N GLY A 645 -0.71 -6.74 11.75
CA GLY A 645 0.57 -6.06 11.99
C GLY A 645 1.48 -6.77 13.00
N THR A 646 1.15 -8.00 13.37
CA THR A 646 1.88 -8.76 14.40
C THR A 646 3.18 -9.30 13.83
N GLN A 647 4.31 -8.94 14.46
CA GLN A 647 5.65 -9.35 14.04
C GLN A 647 6.37 -10.12 15.15
N ASN A 648 5.75 -11.22 15.62
CA ASN A 648 6.33 -12.12 16.61
C ASN A 648 6.43 -13.56 16.06
N ASN A 649 7.18 -14.41 16.76
CA ASN A 649 7.32 -15.83 16.43
C ASN A 649 6.04 -16.57 16.87
N SER A 650 4.96 -16.52 16.10
CA SER A 650 3.70 -17.17 16.49
C SER A 650 2.83 -17.57 15.29
N TYR A 651 1.99 -18.60 15.46
CA TYR A 651 0.99 -18.93 14.44
C TYR A 651 -0.09 -17.84 14.29
N ALA A 652 -0.37 -17.07 15.35
CA ALA A 652 -1.26 -15.92 15.26
C ALA A 652 -0.70 -14.81 14.35
N ALA A 653 0.64 -14.74 14.21
CA ALA A 653 1.32 -13.74 13.39
C ALA A 653 1.11 -13.92 11.88
N ILE A 654 0.58 -15.08 11.45
CA ILE A 654 0.28 -15.42 10.05
C ILE A 654 -1.22 -15.43 9.74
N GLU A 655 -2.09 -15.02 10.68
CA GLU A 655 -3.53 -14.86 10.45
C GLU A 655 -3.86 -13.66 9.54
N GLY A 656 -4.58 -13.94 8.45
CA GLY A 656 -5.08 -12.96 7.49
C GLY A 656 -3.99 -12.39 6.56
N GLY A 657 -4.18 -12.50 5.26
CA GLY A 657 -3.22 -12.02 4.27
C GLY A 657 -3.71 -12.23 2.84
N TRP A 658 -2.84 -11.94 1.87
CA TRP A 658 -3.14 -12.03 0.43
C TRP A 658 -2.19 -13.00 -0.28
N MET A 659 -2.73 -13.71 -1.29
CA MET A 659 -2.04 -14.81 -1.97
C MET A 659 -0.85 -14.30 -2.79
N ASP A 660 -0.96 -13.11 -3.38
CA ASP A 660 0.07 -12.46 -4.19
C ASP A 660 1.42 -12.32 -3.44
N THR A 661 1.35 -12.09 -2.14
CA THR A 661 2.51 -11.97 -1.25
C THR A 661 3.17 -13.33 -1.06
N VAL A 662 2.38 -14.38 -0.91
CA VAL A 662 2.86 -15.76 -0.77
C VAL A 662 3.44 -16.26 -2.09
N ILE A 663 2.84 -15.90 -3.23
CA ILE A 663 3.41 -16.16 -4.55
C ILE A 663 4.83 -15.59 -4.61
N ARG A 664 5.00 -14.30 -4.29
CA ARG A 664 6.32 -13.64 -4.28
C ARG A 664 7.29 -14.28 -3.30
N GLN A 665 6.85 -14.59 -2.08
CA GLN A 665 7.73 -15.09 -1.03
C GLN A 665 8.17 -16.54 -1.22
N VAL A 666 7.31 -17.40 -1.74
CA VAL A 666 7.65 -18.82 -1.95
C VAL A 666 8.39 -18.99 -3.27
N THR A 667 7.91 -18.35 -4.34
CA THR A 667 8.42 -18.57 -5.69
C THR A 667 9.50 -17.59 -6.13
N GLY A 668 9.50 -16.36 -5.61
CA GLY A 668 10.36 -15.28 -6.09
C GLY A 668 9.85 -14.63 -7.38
N LEU A 669 8.75 -15.13 -7.96
CA LEU A 669 8.09 -14.53 -9.10
C LEU A 669 7.33 -13.28 -8.70
N SER A 670 7.17 -12.33 -9.62
CA SER A 670 6.20 -11.25 -9.43
C SER A 670 4.78 -11.80 -9.53
N ALA A 671 3.81 -11.08 -8.95
CA ALA A 671 2.41 -11.47 -8.95
C ALA A 671 1.53 -10.29 -9.37
N THR A 672 0.41 -10.58 -10.00
CA THR A 672 -0.63 -9.61 -10.35
C THR A 672 -1.88 -9.92 -9.52
N SER A 673 -2.55 -8.88 -9.02
CA SER A 673 -3.82 -8.95 -8.31
C SER A 673 -4.84 -8.07 -9.03
N GLN A 674 -6.03 -8.60 -9.29
CA GLN A 674 -7.06 -7.89 -10.04
C GLN A 674 -8.47 -8.31 -9.58
N SER A 675 -9.34 -7.33 -9.37
CA SER A 675 -10.77 -7.62 -9.19
C SER A 675 -11.35 -8.25 -10.45
N VAL A 676 -12.14 -9.32 -10.27
CA VAL A 676 -12.78 -10.03 -11.38
C VAL A 676 -13.73 -9.12 -12.20
N GLY A 677 -14.25 -8.05 -11.60
CA GLY A 677 -15.06 -7.05 -12.31
C GLY A 677 -14.29 -6.28 -13.40
N ASN A 678 -12.96 -6.20 -13.26
CA ASN A 678 -12.06 -5.53 -14.20
C ASN A 678 -11.46 -6.49 -15.23
N MET A 679 -11.79 -7.78 -15.19
CA MET A 679 -11.29 -8.78 -16.13
C MET A 679 -12.43 -9.37 -16.96
N THR A 680 -12.09 -10.04 -18.06
CA THR A 680 -13.04 -10.76 -18.91
C THR A 680 -13.03 -12.25 -18.57
N GLN A 681 -14.15 -12.93 -18.84
CA GLN A 681 -14.23 -14.38 -18.67
C GLN A 681 -13.13 -15.11 -19.45
N THR A 682 -12.85 -14.67 -20.68
CA THR A 682 -11.79 -15.24 -21.51
C THR A 682 -10.41 -15.07 -20.89
N GLN A 683 -10.11 -13.94 -20.26
CA GLN A 683 -8.84 -13.76 -19.55
C GLN A 683 -8.69 -14.77 -18.41
N LEU A 684 -9.73 -14.98 -17.60
CA LEU A 684 -9.66 -15.96 -16.51
C LEU A 684 -9.53 -17.40 -17.04
N ILE A 685 -10.25 -17.75 -18.11
CA ILE A 685 -10.08 -19.06 -18.77
C ILE A 685 -8.65 -19.23 -19.28
N ASN A 686 -8.04 -18.20 -19.85
CA ASN A 686 -6.65 -18.28 -20.31
C ASN A 686 -5.68 -18.47 -19.14
N LEU A 687 -5.89 -17.78 -18.01
CA LEU A 687 -5.09 -17.95 -16.80
C LEU A 687 -5.18 -19.39 -16.26
N VAL A 688 -6.38 -19.97 -16.21
CA VAL A 688 -6.58 -21.37 -15.80
C VAL A 688 -5.78 -22.36 -16.66
N ASN A 689 -5.49 -22.00 -17.92
CA ASN A 689 -4.74 -22.85 -18.86
C ASN A 689 -3.27 -22.41 -19.04
N SER A 690 -2.75 -21.52 -18.20
CA SER A 690 -1.45 -20.86 -18.39
C SER A 690 -0.28 -21.47 -17.62
N ASN A 691 -0.52 -22.49 -16.79
CA ASN A 691 0.42 -23.04 -15.81
C ASN A 691 1.01 -21.97 -14.85
N GLN A 692 0.30 -20.85 -14.66
CA GLN A 692 0.60 -19.83 -13.66
C GLN A 692 -0.04 -20.25 -12.32
N VAL A 693 0.61 -19.91 -11.22
CA VAL A 693 0.00 -20.00 -9.89
C VAL A 693 -1.24 -19.09 -9.93
N LEU A 694 -2.41 -19.61 -9.56
CA LEU A 694 -3.69 -18.93 -9.74
C LEU A 694 -4.62 -19.17 -8.53
N THR A 695 -5.02 -18.08 -7.90
CA THR A 695 -5.82 -18.08 -6.68
C THR A 695 -6.95 -17.05 -6.77
N ALA A 696 -7.96 -17.22 -5.91
CA ALA A 696 -9.07 -16.29 -5.75
C ALA A 696 -9.33 -16.02 -4.27
N GLY A 697 -9.51 -14.75 -3.90
CA GLY A 697 -9.91 -14.32 -2.56
C GLY A 697 -11.27 -13.64 -2.59
N PHE A 698 -12.07 -13.84 -1.55
CA PHE A 698 -13.42 -13.28 -1.45
C PHE A 698 -13.58 -12.51 -0.13
N VAL A 699 -13.58 -11.17 -0.18
CA VAL A 699 -13.68 -10.34 1.03
C VAL A 699 -15.13 -10.20 1.53
N TYR A 700 -16.09 -10.15 0.61
CA TYR A 700 -17.52 -9.87 0.89
C TYR A 700 -18.48 -10.76 0.08
N GLY A 701 -18.05 -11.98 -0.29
CA GLY A 701 -18.80 -12.91 -1.13
C GLY A 701 -19.26 -14.19 -0.42
N ALA A 702 -20.29 -14.13 0.42
CA ALA A 702 -20.97 -15.32 0.91
C ALA A 702 -22.06 -15.74 -0.09
N GLY A 703 -21.96 -16.97 -0.60
CA GLY A 703 -22.93 -17.51 -1.54
C GLY A 703 -22.32 -18.55 -2.48
N TYR A 704 -23.18 -19.34 -3.14
CA TYR A 704 -22.76 -20.34 -4.14
C TYR A 704 -21.72 -21.37 -3.67
N GLY A 705 -21.65 -21.63 -2.35
CA GLY A 705 -20.68 -22.56 -1.76
C GLY A 705 -19.31 -21.94 -1.42
N VAL A 706 -19.14 -20.63 -1.62
CA VAL A 706 -17.94 -19.87 -1.27
C VAL A 706 -18.07 -19.27 0.14
N VAL A 707 -16.95 -19.23 0.86
CA VAL A 707 -16.81 -18.71 2.22
C VAL A 707 -16.30 -17.27 2.18
N ASP A 708 -16.89 -16.41 3.00
CA ASP A 708 -16.46 -15.02 3.19
C ASP A 708 -15.09 -14.91 3.87
N GLY A 709 -14.30 -13.93 3.45
CA GLY A 709 -12.95 -13.68 3.96
C GLY A 709 -11.98 -14.83 3.68
N HIS A 710 -12.18 -15.59 2.60
CA HIS A 710 -11.47 -16.85 2.36
C HIS A 710 -10.78 -16.93 1.00
N ALA A 711 -9.65 -17.64 0.98
CA ALA A 711 -8.83 -17.86 -0.21
C ALA A 711 -9.02 -19.27 -0.80
N TYR A 712 -8.97 -19.35 -2.12
CA TYR A 712 -9.16 -20.57 -2.91
C TYR A 712 -8.10 -20.68 -4.00
N THR A 713 -7.76 -21.90 -4.40
CA THR A 713 -7.05 -22.16 -5.67
C THR A 713 -8.08 -22.30 -6.79
N ILE A 714 -7.86 -21.69 -7.96
CA ILE A 714 -8.66 -22.00 -9.15
C ILE A 714 -7.96 -23.11 -9.92
N THR A 715 -8.57 -24.28 -10.02
CA THR A 715 -7.87 -25.46 -10.58
C THR A 715 -8.31 -25.83 -11.99
N SER A 716 -9.52 -25.47 -12.42
CA SER A 716 -10.02 -25.83 -13.74
C SER A 716 -11.23 -24.99 -14.17
N TYR A 717 -11.52 -25.03 -15.47
CA TYR A 717 -12.72 -24.46 -16.07
C TYR A 717 -13.49 -25.56 -16.83
N ASN A 718 -14.76 -25.75 -16.48
CA ASN A 718 -15.64 -26.71 -17.14
C ASN A 718 -16.48 -25.98 -18.21
N ALA A 719 -16.14 -26.18 -19.48
CA ALA A 719 -16.83 -25.54 -20.60
C ALA A 719 -18.30 -25.98 -20.77
N THR A 720 -18.67 -27.18 -20.31
CA THR A 720 -20.04 -27.70 -20.41
C THR A 720 -20.98 -26.95 -19.48
N ASN A 721 -20.55 -26.76 -18.22
CA ASN A 721 -21.34 -26.09 -17.20
C ASN A 721 -21.02 -24.59 -17.09
N GLN A 722 -19.98 -24.13 -17.78
CA GLN A 722 -19.44 -22.76 -17.73
C GLN A 722 -19.04 -22.33 -16.32
N THR A 723 -18.44 -23.26 -15.56
CA THR A 723 -18.03 -23.05 -14.17
C THR A 723 -16.51 -23.11 -13.99
N PHE A 724 -15.99 -22.29 -13.10
CA PHE A 724 -14.64 -22.37 -12.56
C PHE A 724 -14.67 -23.18 -11.27
N HIS A 725 -13.74 -24.13 -11.13
CA HIS A 725 -13.60 -24.92 -9.93
C HIS A 725 -12.69 -24.23 -8.92
N LEU A 726 -13.21 -23.97 -7.73
CA LEU A 726 -12.53 -23.35 -6.60
C LEU A 726 -12.23 -24.41 -5.54
N ARG A 727 -10.95 -24.72 -5.40
CA ARG A 727 -10.46 -25.64 -4.38
C ARG A 727 -10.23 -24.90 -3.06
N ASN A 728 -11.13 -25.18 -2.11
CA ASN A 728 -10.99 -24.75 -0.73
C ASN A 728 -9.80 -25.42 -0.03
N PRO A 729 -8.86 -24.68 0.59
CA PRO A 729 -7.71 -25.23 1.31
C PRO A 729 -8.07 -26.04 2.57
N TRP A 730 -9.34 -26.03 3.01
CA TRP A 730 -9.82 -26.93 4.07
C TRP A 730 -9.89 -28.41 3.65
N GLY A 731 -9.62 -28.72 2.38
CA GLY A 731 -9.73 -30.07 1.82
C GLY A 731 -11.17 -30.59 1.68
N SER A 732 -12.16 -29.71 1.87
CA SER A 732 -13.59 -29.98 1.71
C SER A 732 -14.32 -28.70 1.33
N THR A 733 -15.60 -28.79 0.97
CA THR A 733 -16.41 -27.60 0.64
C THR A 733 -15.81 -26.78 -0.52
N HIS A 734 -15.39 -27.49 -1.58
CA HIS A 734 -15.04 -26.88 -2.86
C HIS A 734 -16.28 -26.27 -3.53
N ALA A 735 -16.09 -25.32 -4.43
CA ALA A 735 -17.18 -24.64 -5.11
C ALA A 735 -16.98 -24.64 -6.63
N ASP A 736 -18.07 -24.82 -7.38
CA ASP A 736 -18.10 -24.60 -8.83
C ASP A 736 -18.95 -23.35 -9.09
N VAL A 737 -18.33 -22.30 -9.62
CA VAL A 737 -18.98 -20.99 -9.79
C VAL A 737 -18.93 -20.54 -11.24
N THR A 738 -20.03 -20.01 -11.75
CA THR A 738 -20.07 -19.40 -13.08
C THR A 738 -19.35 -18.06 -13.09
N TRP A 739 -19.01 -17.55 -14.29
CA TRP A 739 -18.45 -16.21 -14.43
C TRP A 739 -19.31 -15.13 -13.75
N SER A 740 -20.63 -15.15 -13.97
CA SER A 740 -21.54 -14.17 -13.35
C SER A 740 -21.57 -14.27 -11.84
N GLN A 741 -21.40 -15.48 -11.28
CA GLN A 741 -21.32 -15.70 -9.84
C GLN A 741 -20.00 -15.18 -9.27
N LEU A 742 -18.87 -15.43 -9.94
CA LEU A 742 -17.58 -14.85 -9.53
C LEU A 742 -17.65 -13.31 -9.50
N VAL A 743 -18.25 -12.70 -10.52
CA VAL A 743 -18.45 -11.24 -10.57
C VAL A 743 -19.35 -10.74 -9.44
N SER A 744 -20.46 -11.44 -9.15
CA SER A 744 -21.34 -11.03 -8.05
C SER A 744 -20.69 -11.20 -6.66
N LEU A 745 -19.82 -12.20 -6.51
CA LEU A 745 -19.01 -12.43 -5.30
C LEU A 745 -17.84 -11.45 -5.16
N ARG A 746 -17.61 -10.56 -6.15
CA ARG A 746 -16.52 -9.57 -6.15
C ARG A 746 -15.14 -10.19 -5.91
N GLY A 747 -14.90 -11.37 -6.50
CA GLY A 747 -13.65 -12.10 -6.32
C GLY A 747 -12.42 -11.27 -6.73
N ILE A 748 -11.34 -11.38 -5.95
CA ILE A 748 -10.01 -10.87 -6.29
C ILE A 748 -9.20 -12.03 -6.83
N ILE A 749 -8.77 -11.94 -8.09
CA ILE A 749 -8.00 -12.98 -8.76
C ILE A 749 -6.53 -12.59 -8.70
N GLU A 750 -5.69 -13.52 -8.21
CA GLU A 750 -4.25 -13.29 -8.06
C GLU A 750 -3.47 -14.40 -8.74
N TRP A 751 -2.45 -14.03 -9.52
CA TRP A 751 -1.64 -14.98 -10.25
C TRP A 751 -0.17 -14.60 -10.34
N SER A 752 0.70 -15.61 -10.46
CA SER A 752 2.13 -15.41 -10.72
C SER A 752 2.34 -14.91 -12.15
N ASN A 753 3.17 -13.91 -12.36
CA ASN A 753 3.58 -13.51 -13.71
C ASN A 753 4.54 -14.56 -14.31
N THR A 754 4.58 -14.62 -15.65
CA THR A 754 5.39 -15.58 -16.41
C THR A 754 6.88 -15.28 -16.37
#